data_AF-A0A1G0CL39-F1
#
_entry.id   AF-A0A1G0CL39-F1
#
_cell.length_a   1.000
_cell.length_b   1.000
_cell.length_c   1.000
_cell.angle_alpha   90.00
_cell.angle_beta   90.00
_cell.angle_gamma   90.00
#
_symmetry.space_group_name_H-M   'P 1'
#
loop_
_entity.id
_entity.type
_entity.pdbx_description
1 polymer ?
#
loop_
_entity_poly.entity_id
_entity_poly.type
_entity_poly.pdbx_seq_one_letter_code
_entity_poly.pdbx_strand_id
1 'polypeptide(L)'
;MKNSLHLLGAILLVASCSLRLYAQEKHEKGPWRKIQESAIPTVGTRYILPTKYLTFKLDVEAIRAKLNTAKRIDDPSYLPVFIELPKADGTFGTYQVHENTTMHEDLAAAFPEIRAFDGVPADGSGEMVKLDLTPQGFHAMILYPNQSTTFIDPYSFGGGDIEHYIIYSKADFVSTKTFQCDVEAPAVETFFEHGTPVFVAKSFGTCQKRTYRLALAATGEYTAFHGGTVILAQAAQVTTMNRVNGVYMRDMAITMTIVANNNLLIYTNSGSDPYTNGNPGSMITQNQTNVTTVIGSANYDIGHVFGTNSGGLAGLGVVCSSSQKARGVTGSGAPVGDPFDIDYVAHEMGHEFSGNHTFRGNAGSCSGNANTTTAMEPGSGSTIMAYAGICSPMDVQSNSDDHFHGISLQEIGTFITGGSHTCPVITAIPSQTTPTISATVGNVTVPANTPFALTAIASDPDGDVLTYCWEQMNSENSTQPPVATATGGPNFRSFSPTTNPTRYFPSIPSILAGGPFTWEVLPSVNRTMNFRVVVRDNEVNGSCNDHEDITVTTTTSAGPFVVNYPTAAGITWPGNSTQTVTWSVANTTAAPVSCANVDIMISLDGGATFTNIANDVPNDGSQDVTVPNSSTTNAIIMVICENGTFFDISNNVFTITAATNDYTVSLTTSSVSACQGSDGVFTVQVGQIGSYTDPVTLSATGLPGGLVALFSPNPVTPGNSSTLTISGTAGVSPGTYPFTVQGNSTSGIHTAPATISVSTNTSVVSTLLTPADAEPSAGLPLTLTWSNPNAGMLYDIQIATDAAFVSVVESATGLTSPNYTATLLAASTTYYWRVNSYNSCSSAGNTTAFSFTTSSCGTFNSTNIPVSISASGTPTVTSTLSIPTNATINDLNVVNLTGTHTYMSDLSFTLTSPQGTVVTLFGGVCTDNNNFDVEFDDEAASATLPCPPTDGNAYQPTGSLSDFDGENMSGIWTLTVSDAENQDGGALASWGLEICYTPSIPCDNPDNPTISGTTSFCTGGNTTLTIASGNLNDATDWEWYSGSCGGTSVGSGTTLNVSTPGTYFVRGEGGCVTAGTCQSVVITQNSVNTATTLTNGILSSSQNGGTYQWIDCNNGNAAVPGATSQTFIPTVNGSYAVQVTAANGCSGTSSCVAYNVVGINEFDDLAIQLYPNPTTGIITVSFGILVPVEELTVTDVTGRLVRMQSQLTTDTMTIDLSRESKGVYFLNVQVGGRIQTLKITKN
;
A
#
# COMPACT_ATOMS: atom_id res chain seq x y z
N MET A 1 -14.06 0.86 -64.21
CA MET A 1 -13.79 0.33 -62.86
C MET A 1 -12.45 -0.41 -62.72
N LYS A 2 -11.87 -1.04 -63.75
CA LYS A 2 -10.54 -1.69 -63.64
C LYS A 2 -9.33 -0.72 -63.64
N ASN A 3 -9.40 0.44 -64.29
CA ASN A 3 -8.28 1.40 -64.31
C ASN A 3 -8.19 2.27 -63.04
N SER A 4 -9.25 2.41 -62.26
CA SER A 4 -9.25 3.20 -61.02
C SER A 4 -8.69 2.41 -59.83
N LEU A 5 -8.80 1.08 -59.83
CA LEU A 5 -8.27 0.20 -58.77
C LEU A 5 -6.75 0.05 -58.85
N HIS A 6 -6.17 0.02 -60.05
CA HIS A 6 -4.71 -0.01 -60.20
C HIS A 6 -4.05 1.32 -59.84
N LEU A 7 -4.74 2.44 -60.04
CA LEU A 7 -4.26 3.76 -59.61
C LEU A 7 -4.35 3.91 -58.08
N LEU A 8 -5.42 3.42 -57.44
CA LEU A 8 -5.54 3.40 -55.97
C LEU A 8 -4.52 2.45 -55.32
N GLY A 9 -4.30 1.27 -55.91
CA GLY A 9 -3.30 0.31 -55.45
C GLY A 9 -1.87 0.83 -55.59
N ALA A 10 -1.55 1.51 -56.69
CA ALA A 10 -0.25 2.15 -56.87
C ALA A 10 -0.06 3.35 -55.92
N ILE A 11 -1.12 4.13 -55.64
CA ILE A 11 -1.06 5.25 -54.69
C ILE A 11 -0.94 4.74 -53.24
N LEU A 12 -1.59 3.63 -52.87
CA LEU A 12 -1.41 3.00 -51.54
C LEU A 12 -0.03 2.34 -51.39
N LEU A 13 0.51 1.73 -52.45
CA LEU A 13 1.85 1.14 -52.40
C LEU A 13 2.93 2.23 -52.33
N VAL A 14 2.76 3.31 -53.08
CA VAL A 14 3.65 4.47 -53.00
C VAL A 14 3.47 5.19 -51.67
N ALA A 15 2.26 5.35 -51.13
CA ALA A 15 2.04 5.97 -49.82
C ALA A 15 2.61 5.12 -48.67
N SER A 16 2.42 3.80 -48.67
CA SER A 16 2.98 2.89 -47.65
C SER A 16 4.50 2.75 -47.75
N CYS A 17 5.06 2.76 -48.95
CA CYS A 17 6.51 2.80 -49.16
C CYS A 17 7.08 4.18 -48.77
N SER A 18 6.36 5.27 -49.08
CA SER A 18 6.73 6.64 -48.69
C SER A 18 6.63 6.85 -47.17
N LEU A 19 5.64 6.27 -46.48
CA LEU A 19 5.49 6.31 -45.01
C LEU A 19 6.58 5.51 -44.30
N ARG A 20 6.98 4.35 -44.85
CA ARG A 20 8.12 3.58 -44.34
C ARG A 20 9.45 4.30 -44.59
N LEU A 21 9.64 4.92 -45.76
CA LEU A 21 10.80 5.77 -46.03
C LEU A 21 10.80 7.06 -45.19
N TYR A 22 9.64 7.67 -44.92
CA TYR A 22 9.54 8.86 -44.05
C TYR A 22 9.80 8.55 -42.58
N ALA A 23 9.37 7.38 -42.09
CA ALA A 23 9.71 6.90 -40.75
C ALA A 23 11.21 6.58 -40.65
N GLN A 24 11.77 5.91 -41.66
CA GLN A 24 13.20 5.58 -41.70
C GLN A 24 14.09 6.83 -41.86
N GLU A 25 13.68 7.86 -42.62
CA GLU A 25 14.38 9.16 -42.72
C GLU A 25 14.19 10.05 -41.47
N LYS A 26 13.09 9.93 -40.70
CA LYS A 26 12.92 10.65 -39.42
C LYS A 26 13.86 10.12 -38.34
N HIS A 27 14.08 8.81 -38.29
CA HIS A 27 14.91 8.18 -37.26
C HIS A 27 16.43 8.30 -37.51
N GLU A 28 16.88 8.65 -38.73
CA GLU A 28 18.29 9.06 -38.95
C GLU A 28 18.65 10.41 -38.27
N LYS A 29 17.64 11.19 -37.85
CA LYS A 29 17.81 12.48 -37.16
C LYS A 29 17.69 12.42 -35.63
N GLY A 30 17.34 11.26 -35.07
CA GLY A 30 17.34 11.03 -33.62
C GLY A 30 18.76 10.85 -33.05
N PRO A 31 18.92 10.85 -31.72
CA PRO A 31 20.23 10.67 -31.09
C PRO A 31 20.75 9.23 -31.23
N TRP A 32 19.89 8.26 -31.53
CA TRP A 32 20.24 6.86 -31.78
C TRP A 32 20.37 6.58 -33.27
N ARG A 33 21.48 5.96 -33.67
CA ARG A 33 21.73 5.51 -35.05
C ARG A 33 22.13 4.05 -35.06
N LYS A 34 21.38 3.20 -35.76
CA LYS A 34 21.73 1.79 -35.91
C LYS A 34 23.05 1.67 -36.68
N ILE A 35 23.97 0.82 -36.20
CA ILE A 35 25.27 0.60 -36.85
C ILE A 35 25.52 -0.88 -37.08
N GLN A 36 26.53 -1.21 -37.88
CA GLN A 36 27.04 -2.57 -38.00
C GLN A 36 28.11 -2.79 -36.94
N GLU A 37 28.10 -3.95 -36.29
CA GLU A 37 29.08 -4.31 -35.25
C GLU A 37 30.53 -4.20 -35.75
N SER A 38 30.78 -4.56 -37.02
CA SER A 38 32.10 -4.44 -37.65
C SER A 38 32.64 -3.02 -37.77
N ALA A 39 31.79 -2.01 -37.57
CA ALA A 39 32.17 -0.59 -37.57
C ALA A 39 32.46 -0.05 -36.16
N ILE A 40 32.25 -0.85 -35.10
CA ILE A 40 32.53 -0.45 -33.72
C ILE A 40 34.03 -0.60 -33.43
N PRO A 41 34.69 0.41 -32.86
CA PRO A 41 36.09 0.29 -32.45
C PRO A 41 36.28 -0.84 -31.43
N THR A 42 37.29 -1.69 -31.61
CA THR A 42 37.67 -2.70 -30.62
C THR A 42 38.52 -2.06 -29.52
N VAL A 43 37.89 -1.32 -28.61
CA VAL A 43 38.50 -0.73 -27.41
C VAL A 43 37.87 -1.35 -26.17
N GLY A 44 38.66 -1.64 -25.13
CA GLY A 44 38.14 -2.27 -23.90
C GLY A 44 37.80 -3.77 -24.05
N THR A 45 37.04 -4.28 -23.08
CA THR A 45 36.65 -5.70 -22.95
C THR A 45 35.14 -5.85 -23.06
N ARG A 46 34.68 -6.86 -23.81
CA ARG A 46 33.25 -7.17 -23.92
C ARG A 46 32.85 -8.25 -22.91
N TYR A 47 32.17 -7.85 -21.85
CA TYR A 47 31.63 -8.77 -20.82
C TYR A 47 30.18 -9.21 -21.11
N ILE A 48 29.42 -8.38 -21.83
CA ILE A 48 28.02 -8.64 -22.16
C ILE A 48 27.98 -9.40 -23.50
N LEU A 49 27.59 -10.68 -23.44
CA LEU A 49 27.63 -11.62 -24.57
C LEU A 49 26.26 -12.28 -24.81
N PRO A 50 25.29 -11.54 -25.37
CA PRO A 50 24.00 -12.09 -25.71
C PRO A 50 24.04 -12.83 -27.05
N THR A 51 23.20 -13.85 -27.20
CA THR A 51 23.05 -14.66 -28.42
C THR A 51 22.34 -13.88 -29.54
N LYS A 52 21.49 -12.91 -29.20
CA LYS A 52 20.86 -11.97 -30.13
C LYS A 52 20.91 -10.56 -29.55
N TYR A 53 21.20 -9.58 -30.40
CA TYR A 53 21.29 -8.18 -30.01
C TYR A 53 21.30 -7.26 -31.23
N LEU A 54 21.10 -5.97 -30.96
CA LEU A 54 21.30 -4.89 -31.91
C LEU A 54 22.43 -3.97 -31.43
N THR A 55 23.07 -3.29 -32.37
CA THR A 55 24.10 -2.29 -32.06
C THR A 55 23.74 -0.92 -32.58
N PHE A 56 23.96 0.09 -31.74
CA PHE A 56 23.65 1.48 -32.04
C PHE A 56 24.79 2.40 -31.61
N LYS A 57 24.90 3.52 -32.33
CA LYS A 57 25.68 4.68 -31.92
C LYS A 57 24.74 5.73 -31.32
N LEU A 58 25.11 6.30 -30.18
CA LEU A 58 24.40 7.36 -29.48
C LEU A 58 25.13 8.69 -29.60
N ASP A 59 24.39 9.76 -29.90
CA ASP A 59 24.82 11.13 -29.66
C ASP A 59 24.64 11.45 -28.17
N VAL A 60 25.69 11.19 -27.39
CA VAL A 60 25.68 11.31 -25.93
C VAL A 60 25.45 12.75 -25.49
N GLU A 61 26.01 13.73 -26.20
CA GLU A 61 25.83 15.15 -25.86
C GLU A 61 24.38 15.59 -26.10
N ALA A 62 23.74 15.12 -27.19
CA ALA A 62 22.33 15.40 -27.44
C ALA A 62 21.42 14.79 -26.36
N ILE A 63 21.66 13.55 -25.94
CA ILE A 63 20.91 12.92 -24.84
C ILE A 63 21.18 13.63 -23.52
N ARG A 64 22.44 13.94 -23.21
CA ARG A 64 22.82 14.67 -21.99
C ARG A 64 22.12 16.02 -21.91
N ALA A 65 22.10 16.78 -23.01
CA ALA A 65 21.42 18.07 -23.06
C ALA A 65 19.91 17.95 -22.75
N LYS A 66 19.25 16.90 -23.26
CA LYS A 66 17.85 16.62 -22.92
C LYS A 66 17.67 16.22 -21.45
N LEU A 67 18.42 15.23 -20.98
CA LEU A 67 18.30 14.73 -19.61
C LEU A 67 18.63 15.81 -18.57
N ASN A 68 19.56 16.74 -18.87
CA ASN A 68 19.86 17.91 -18.04
C ASN A 68 18.69 18.85 -17.76
N THR A 69 17.62 18.76 -18.55
CA THR A 69 16.38 19.50 -18.30
C THR A 69 15.37 18.73 -17.45
N ALA A 70 15.53 17.41 -17.31
CA ALA A 70 14.64 16.58 -16.49
C ALA A 70 14.91 16.84 -15.01
N LYS A 71 13.82 16.96 -14.24
CA LYS A 71 13.80 17.20 -12.79
C LYS A 71 13.02 16.09 -12.09
N ARG A 72 13.10 16.04 -10.76
CA ARG A 72 12.25 15.16 -9.96
C ARG A 72 10.79 15.62 -10.01
N ILE A 73 9.84 14.71 -9.83
CA ILE A 73 8.40 15.02 -9.90
C ILE A 73 7.97 16.01 -8.81
N ASP A 74 8.62 15.98 -7.65
CA ASP A 74 8.37 16.87 -6.51
C ASP A 74 9.03 18.26 -6.65
N ASP A 75 9.81 18.50 -7.71
CA ASP A 75 10.39 19.81 -8.00
C ASP A 75 9.31 20.78 -8.53
N PRO A 76 9.13 21.99 -7.93
CA PRO A 76 8.16 22.98 -8.41
C PRO A 76 8.37 23.44 -9.86
N SER A 77 9.56 23.23 -10.41
CA SER A 77 9.93 23.54 -11.80
C SER A 77 9.84 22.33 -12.74
N TYR A 78 9.25 21.23 -12.29
CA TYR A 78 9.06 20.01 -13.08
C TYR A 78 8.34 20.29 -14.40
N LEU A 79 8.95 19.82 -15.49
CA LEU A 79 8.35 19.78 -16.83
C LEU A 79 8.60 18.39 -17.44
N PRO A 80 7.61 17.82 -18.16
CA PRO A 80 7.79 16.55 -18.86
C PRO A 80 8.92 16.62 -19.88
N VAL A 81 9.90 15.73 -19.76
CA VAL A 81 10.97 15.54 -20.75
C VAL A 81 10.74 14.22 -21.47
N PHE A 82 10.79 14.23 -22.80
CA PHE A 82 10.58 13.03 -23.61
C PHE A 82 11.86 12.59 -24.31
N ILE A 83 12.16 11.30 -24.22
CA ILE A 83 13.25 10.64 -24.95
C ILE A 83 12.74 9.43 -25.73
N GLU A 84 13.47 9.06 -26.78
CA GLU A 84 13.23 7.82 -27.52
C GLU A 84 14.32 6.81 -27.15
N LEU A 85 13.93 5.56 -26.89
CA LEU A 85 14.85 4.45 -26.63
C LEU A 85 14.62 3.31 -27.63
N PRO A 86 15.70 2.71 -28.19
CA PRO A 86 15.58 1.52 -29.02
C PRO A 86 15.20 0.30 -28.17
N LYS A 87 14.33 -0.56 -28.71
CA LYS A 87 13.93 -1.85 -28.11
C LYS A 87 14.70 -3.00 -28.77
N ALA A 88 14.73 -4.16 -28.11
CA ALA A 88 15.45 -5.35 -28.61
C ALA A 88 14.90 -5.90 -29.93
N ASP A 89 13.62 -5.65 -30.25
CA ASP A 89 12.98 -6.00 -31.51
C ASP A 89 13.32 -5.04 -32.67
N GLY A 90 14.05 -3.96 -32.39
CA GLY A 90 14.44 -2.93 -33.35
C GLY A 90 13.43 -1.79 -33.54
N THR A 91 12.34 -1.79 -32.77
CA THR A 91 11.41 -0.66 -32.67
C THR A 91 11.93 0.39 -31.68
N PHE A 92 11.18 1.49 -31.51
CA PHE A 92 11.50 2.56 -30.56
C PHE A 92 10.30 2.84 -29.66
N GLY A 93 10.56 3.05 -28.37
CA GLY A 93 9.59 3.57 -27.40
C GLY A 93 9.86 5.04 -27.09
N THR A 94 8.80 5.83 -26.86
CA THR A 94 8.90 7.21 -26.38
C THR A 94 8.51 7.27 -24.91
N TYR A 95 9.39 7.80 -24.07
CA TYR A 95 9.22 7.82 -22.62
C TYR A 95 9.29 9.22 -22.07
N GLN A 96 8.34 9.55 -21.19
CA GLN A 96 8.42 10.70 -20.31
C GLN A 96 9.35 10.34 -19.15
N VAL A 97 10.44 11.09 -19.01
CA VAL A 97 11.49 10.81 -18.03
C VAL A 97 11.57 11.89 -16.96
N HIS A 98 11.86 11.45 -15.74
CA HIS A 98 12.06 12.31 -14.58
C HIS A 98 13.20 11.77 -13.73
N GLU A 99 13.92 12.67 -13.05
CA GLU A 99 15.04 12.27 -12.20
C GLU A 99 14.53 11.49 -11.00
N ASN A 100 15.18 10.38 -10.66
CA ASN A 100 14.77 9.51 -9.56
C ASN A 100 15.64 9.71 -8.30
N THR A 101 15.34 8.95 -7.25
CA THR A 101 15.96 9.07 -5.93
C THR A 101 16.96 7.96 -5.62
N THR A 102 17.53 7.28 -6.64
CA THR A 102 18.57 6.27 -6.42
C THR A 102 19.77 6.86 -5.67
N MET A 103 20.05 8.15 -5.87
CA MET A 103 21.10 8.90 -5.19
C MET A 103 20.53 10.05 -4.36
N HIS A 104 20.99 10.20 -3.11
CA HIS A 104 20.65 11.34 -2.26
C HIS A 104 21.06 12.66 -2.92
N GLU A 105 20.29 13.73 -2.70
CA GLU A 105 20.51 15.03 -3.35
C GLU A 105 21.90 15.62 -3.13
N ASP A 106 22.43 15.55 -1.90
CA ASP A 106 23.80 15.99 -1.59
C ASP A 106 24.88 15.20 -2.32
N LEU A 107 24.68 13.88 -2.48
CA LEU A 107 25.62 13.04 -3.22
C LEU A 107 25.53 13.35 -4.73
N ALA A 108 24.32 13.57 -5.24
CA ALA A 108 24.09 14.00 -6.61
C ALA A 108 24.70 15.38 -6.90
N ALA A 109 24.65 16.31 -5.94
CA ALA A 109 25.30 17.61 -6.05
C ALA A 109 26.83 17.51 -6.04
N ALA A 110 27.40 16.53 -5.32
CA ALA A 110 28.83 16.25 -5.30
C ALA A 110 29.34 15.58 -6.59
N PHE A 111 28.49 14.80 -7.27
CA PHE A 111 28.78 14.09 -8.53
C PHE A 111 27.72 14.38 -9.61
N PRO A 112 27.62 15.63 -10.09
CA PRO A 112 26.54 16.07 -11.00
C PRO A 112 26.55 15.36 -12.36
N GLU A 113 27.66 14.71 -12.72
CA GLU A 113 27.80 13.88 -13.92
C GLU A 113 27.19 12.48 -13.80
N ILE A 114 26.74 12.06 -12.62
CA ILE A 114 26.04 10.80 -12.39
C ILE A 114 24.56 11.11 -12.17
N ARG A 115 23.70 10.70 -13.12
CA ARG A 115 22.25 10.97 -13.02
C ARG A 115 21.42 9.75 -13.38
N ALA A 116 20.39 9.49 -12.58
CA ALA A 116 19.48 8.36 -12.71
C ALA A 116 18.03 8.86 -12.82
N PHE A 117 17.23 8.15 -13.61
CA PHE A 117 15.90 8.57 -14.03
C PHE A 117 14.95 7.38 -14.12
N ASP A 118 13.68 7.68 -13.89
CA ASP A 118 12.56 6.80 -14.18
C ASP A 118 11.86 7.28 -15.47
N GLY A 119 11.38 6.34 -16.27
CA GLY A 119 10.67 6.62 -17.52
C GLY A 119 9.32 5.90 -17.58
N VAL A 120 8.30 6.65 -17.97
CA VAL A 120 6.93 6.18 -18.17
C VAL A 120 6.61 6.24 -19.68
N PRO A 121 5.99 5.22 -20.27
CA PRO A 121 5.66 5.21 -21.69
C PRO A 121 4.59 6.25 -22.02
N ALA A 122 4.78 7.01 -23.10
CA ALA A 122 3.81 8.02 -23.53
C ALA A 122 2.52 7.42 -24.13
N ASP A 123 2.52 6.12 -24.45
CA ASP A 123 1.40 5.40 -25.07
C ASP A 123 0.57 4.55 -24.07
N GLY A 124 0.92 4.58 -22.78
CA GLY A 124 0.23 3.82 -21.74
C GLY A 124 0.47 2.31 -21.80
N SER A 125 1.57 1.84 -22.39
CA SER A 125 1.88 0.41 -22.54
C SER A 125 2.16 -0.36 -21.24
N GLY A 126 2.23 0.31 -20.08
CA GLY A 126 2.58 -0.30 -18.79
C GLY A 126 4.07 -0.64 -18.63
N GLU A 127 4.93 -0.17 -19.53
CA GLU A 127 6.38 -0.31 -19.42
C GLU A 127 6.95 0.53 -18.26
N MET A 128 7.97 0.01 -17.57
CA MET A 128 8.73 0.78 -16.57
C MET A 128 10.19 0.87 -17.02
N VAL A 129 10.72 2.09 -17.13
CA VAL A 129 12.11 2.30 -17.53
C VAL A 129 12.94 2.81 -16.36
N LYS A 130 14.06 2.14 -16.08
CA LYS A 130 15.16 2.66 -15.27
C LYS A 130 16.30 3.02 -16.20
N LEU A 131 16.77 4.27 -16.18
CA LEU A 131 17.90 4.69 -16.99
C LEU A 131 18.85 5.60 -16.23
N ASP A 132 20.11 5.61 -16.64
CA ASP A 132 21.13 6.49 -16.09
C ASP A 132 22.11 6.95 -17.16
N LEU A 133 22.67 8.13 -16.93
CA LEU A 133 23.78 8.66 -17.70
C LEU A 133 24.90 9.00 -16.72
N THR A 134 26.01 8.29 -16.85
CA THR A 134 27.17 8.42 -15.96
C THR A 134 28.44 8.61 -16.77
N PRO A 135 29.61 8.87 -16.14
CA PRO A 135 30.90 8.87 -16.84
C PRO A 135 31.25 7.54 -17.51
N GLN A 136 30.58 6.44 -17.15
CA GLN A 136 30.75 5.12 -17.78
C GLN A 136 29.83 4.90 -18.99
N GLY A 137 28.91 5.84 -19.28
CA GLY A 137 28.01 5.77 -20.43
C GLY A 137 26.53 5.85 -20.04
N PHE A 138 25.68 5.61 -21.03
CA PHE A 138 24.23 5.52 -20.88
C PHE A 138 23.81 4.07 -20.59
N HIS A 139 22.96 3.85 -19.60
CA HIS A 139 22.36 2.54 -19.34
C HIS A 139 20.85 2.66 -19.27
N ALA A 140 20.15 1.63 -19.74
CA ALA A 140 18.71 1.51 -19.51
C ALA A 140 18.28 0.06 -19.29
N MET A 141 17.22 -0.10 -18.52
CA MET A 141 16.47 -1.32 -18.29
C MET A 141 14.99 -1.00 -18.54
N ILE A 142 14.38 -1.71 -19.47
CA ILE A 142 12.96 -1.57 -19.82
C ILE A 142 12.25 -2.84 -19.38
N LEU A 143 11.48 -2.73 -18.30
CA LEU A 143 10.61 -3.78 -17.77
C LEU A 143 9.28 -3.73 -18.56
N TYR A 144 8.83 -4.88 -19.05
CA TYR A 144 7.59 -4.99 -19.83
C TYR A 144 6.56 -5.83 -19.08
N PRO A 145 5.26 -5.56 -19.28
CA PRO A 145 4.22 -6.38 -18.69
C PRO A 145 4.00 -7.72 -19.42
N ASN A 146 4.48 -7.90 -20.65
CA ASN A 146 4.19 -9.09 -21.46
C ASN A 146 5.38 -9.69 -22.22
N GLN A 147 6.61 -9.27 -21.91
CA GLN A 147 7.81 -9.79 -22.56
C GLN A 147 9.05 -9.64 -21.69
N SER A 148 10.14 -10.30 -22.10
CA SER A 148 11.41 -10.26 -21.38
C SER A 148 12.03 -8.86 -21.39
N THR A 149 12.64 -8.49 -20.26
CA THR A 149 13.29 -7.20 -20.02
C THR A 149 14.36 -6.89 -21.07
N THR A 150 14.36 -5.65 -21.56
CA THR A 150 15.38 -5.15 -22.50
C THR A 150 16.42 -4.34 -21.75
N PHE A 151 17.69 -4.61 -22.05
CA PHE A 151 18.83 -3.87 -21.56
C PHE A 151 19.50 -3.07 -22.68
N ILE A 152 19.94 -1.87 -22.33
CA ILE A 152 20.80 -1.01 -23.15
C ILE A 152 22.07 -0.76 -22.34
N ASP A 153 23.21 -1.19 -22.86
CA ASP A 153 24.51 -1.07 -22.19
C ASP A 153 25.58 -0.59 -23.19
N PRO A 154 26.66 0.06 -22.70
CA PRO A 154 27.85 0.28 -23.51
C PRO A 154 28.35 -1.03 -24.12
N TYR A 155 28.76 -0.99 -25.38
CA TYR A 155 29.17 -2.17 -26.13
C TYR A 155 30.42 -2.86 -25.52
N SER A 156 31.30 -2.09 -24.88
CA SER A 156 32.56 -2.56 -24.29
C SER A 156 32.89 -1.80 -23.02
N PHE A 157 33.47 -2.48 -22.04
CA PHE A 157 33.90 -1.93 -20.75
C PHE A 157 35.38 -1.55 -20.74
N GLY A 158 35.75 -0.49 -20.01
CA GLY A 158 37.16 -0.14 -19.72
C GLY A 158 37.95 0.48 -20.88
N GLY A 159 37.31 0.75 -22.03
CA GLY A 159 37.93 1.35 -23.21
C GLY A 159 37.70 2.87 -23.39
N GLY A 160 36.87 3.48 -22.53
CA GLY A 160 36.46 4.88 -22.65
C GLY A 160 35.43 5.16 -23.76
N ASP A 161 34.92 4.12 -24.41
CA ASP A 161 33.85 4.23 -25.41
C ASP A 161 32.49 4.38 -24.73
N ILE A 162 31.89 5.56 -24.89
CA ILE A 162 30.56 5.88 -24.40
C ILE A 162 29.58 6.17 -25.55
N GLU A 163 29.98 5.96 -26.80
CA GLU A 163 29.14 6.27 -27.97
C GLU A 163 28.48 5.03 -28.56
N HIS A 164 29.01 3.82 -28.33
CA HIS A 164 28.49 2.59 -28.93
C HIS A 164 27.80 1.70 -27.89
N TYR A 165 26.62 1.21 -28.24
CA TYR A 165 25.71 0.50 -27.34
C TYR A 165 25.25 -0.82 -27.93
N ILE A 166 25.02 -1.78 -27.03
CA ILE A 166 24.39 -3.06 -27.30
C ILE A 166 22.98 -3.05 -26.69
N ILE A 167 21.99 -3.50 -27.45
CA ILE A 167 20.61 -3.67 -26.99
C ILE A 167 20.22 -5.13 -27.13
N TYR A 168 19.77 -5.73 -26.03
CA TYR A 168 19.47 -7.16 -25.97
C TYR A 168 18.33 -7.45 -24.99
N SER A 169 17.66 -8.57 -25.22
CA SER A 169 16.70 -9.13 -24.27
C SER A 169 17.45 -9.95 -23.22
N LYS A 170 16.98 -9.90 -21.97
CA LYS A 170 17.49 -10.74 -20.88
C LYS A 170 17.53 -12.23 -21.28
N ALA A 171 16.47 -12.71 -21.92
CA ALA A 171 16.36 -14.09 -22.36
C ALA A 171 17.47 -14.53 -23.34
N ASP A 172 18.11 -13.60 -24.06
CA ASP A 172 19.19 -13.88 -25.00
C ASP A 172 20.58 -13.82 -24.33
N PHE A 173 20.71 -13.35 -23.09
CA PHE A 173 21.99 -13.18 -22.40
C PHE A 173 22.64 -14.53 -22.02
N VAL A 174 23.94 -14.68 -22.27
CA VAL A 174 24.72 -15.87 -21.88
C VAL A 174 25.76 -15.52 -20.84
N SER A 175 25.76 -16.29 -19.74
CA SER A 175 26.70 -16.11 -18.64
C SER A 175 27.63 -17.31 -18.47
N THR A 176 28.87 -17.07 -18.04
CA THR A 176 29.83 -18.10 -17.59
C THR A 176 29.96 -18.10 -16.07
N LYS A 177 28.85 -17.83 -15.36
CA LYS A 177 28.77 -17.67 -13.91
C LYS A 177 29.53 -18.75 -13.14
N THR A 178 30.31 -18.32 -12.16
CA THR A 178 30.78 -19.12 -11.03
C THR A 178 30.34 -18.38 -9.77
N PHE A 179 29.10 -18.61 -9.35
CA PHE A 179 28.53 -18.02 -8.14
C PHE A 179 28.51 -19.05 -7.01
N GLN A 180 28.92 -18.63 -5.83
CA GLN A 180 28.63 -19.30 -4.57
C GLN A 180 27.96 -18.26 -3.68
N CYS A 181 26.78 -18.62 -3.19
CA CYS A 181 25.99 -17.84 -2.25
C CYS A 181 25.81 -18.68 -0.98
N ASP A 182 26.00 -18.02 0.16
CA ASP A 182 25.79 -18.54 1.51
C ASP A 182 24.88 -17.54 2.26
N VAL A 183 24.24 -17.96 3.36
CA VAL A 183 23.40 -17.08 4.22
C VAL A 183 23.79 -17.26 5.68
N GLU A 184 23.90 -16.17 6.45
CA GLU A 184 24.09 -16.23 7.90
C GLU A 184 22.80 -15.91 8.66
N ALA A 185 22.24 -16.93 9.33
CA ALA A 185 21.09 -16.76 10.21
C ALA A 185 21.45 -15.91 11.44
N PRO A 186 20.61 -14.95 11.86
CA PRO A 186 20.82 -14.22 13.11
C PRO A 186 20.70 -15.13 14.33
N ALA A 187 21.43 -14.82 15.41
CA ALA A 187 21.45 -15.56 16.69
C ALA A 187 20.17 -15.42 17.54
N VAL A 188 19.02 -15.11 16.92
CA VAL A 188 17.72 -15.01 17.59
C VAL A 188 16.78 -16.02 16.92
N GLU A 189 16.90 -17.28 17.33
CA GLU A 189 15.79 -18.22 17.20
C GLU A 189 14.73 -17.84 18.24
N THR A 190 13.88 -16.86 17.95
CA THR A 190 12.57 -16.78 18.59
C THR A 190 11.57 -16.08 17.68
N PHE A 191 10.42 -16.75 17.52
CA PHE A 191 9.15 -16.29 16.94
C PHE A 191 8.96 -16.42 15.42
N PHE A 192 8.84 -17.64 14.91
CA PHE A 192 7.85 -17.97 13.88
C PHE A 192 7.40 -19.44 14.04
N GLU A 193 6.69 -19.74 15.14
CA GLU A 193 5.74 -20.86 15.06
C GLU A 193 4.70 -20.46 14.00
N HIS A 194 4.55 -21.29 12.97
CA HIS A 194 3.40 -21.23 12.06
C HIS A 194 2.13 -21.54 12.87
N GLY A 195 1.65 -20.53 13.59
CA GLY A 195 0.30 -20.50 14.12
C GLY A 195 -0.69 -20.41 12.96
N THR A 196 -1.86 -21.00 13.19
CA THR A 196 -3.08 -20.92 12.36
C THR A 196 -3.22 -19.58 11.63
N PRO A 197 -3.73 -19.58 10.37
CA PRO A 197 -3.80 -18.39 9.53
C PRO A 197 -4.57 -17.29 10.25
N VAL A 198 -3.83 -16.28 10.71
CA VAL A 198 -4.37 -14.95 10.96
C VAL A 198 -4.66 -14.37 9.58
N PHE A 199 -5.82 -13.75 9.39
CA PHE A 199 -6.16 -13.03 8.16
C PHE A 199 -5.10 -11.96 7.88
N VAL A 200 -4.07 -12.32 7.11
CA VAL A 200 -3.17 -11.35 6.47
C VAL A 200 -3.95 -10.78 5.30
N ALA A 201 -3.90 -9.45 5.11
CA ALA A 201 -4.47 -8.82 3.93
C ALA A 201 -3.97 -9.54 2.66
N LYS A 202 -4.81 -9.65 1.63
CA LYS A 202 -4.46 -10.32 0.36
C LYS A 202 -3.30 -9.66 -0.43
N SER A 203 -2.64 -8.65 0.13
CA SER A 203 -1.47 -7.99 -0.45
C SER A 203 -0.20 -8.33 0.34
N PHE A 204 0.96 -8.32 -0.32
CA PHE A 204 2.27 -8.48 0.35
C PHE A 204 2.73 -7.22 1.09
N GLY A 205 1.93 -6.16 1.10
CA GLY A 205 2.26 -4.90 1.74
C GLY A 205 1.09 -3.95 1.80
N THR A 206 1.35 -2.71 2.21
CA THR A 206 0.31 -1.70 2.46
C THR A 206 0.00 -0.81 1.26
N CYS A 207 0.40 -1.18 0.04
CA CYS A 207 0.31 -0.32 -1.16
C CYS A 207 0.91 1.08 -0.90
N GLN A 208 2.11 1.10 -0.32
CA GLN A 208 2.83 2.32 0.05
C GLN A 208 4.30 2.19 -0.35
N LYS A 209 4.84 3.27 -0.92
CA LYS A 209 6.25 3.34 -1.29
C LYS A 209 7.13 3.45 -0.04
N ARG A 210 8.08 2.53 0.10
CA ARG A 210 9.07 2.50 1.20
C ARG A 210 10.43 2.90 0.67
N THR A 211 10.97 4.00 1.20
CA THR A 211 12.31 4.50 0.84
C THR A 211 13.30 4.19 1.96
N TYR A 212 14.34 3.41 1.64
CA TYR A 212 15.42 3.05 2.56
C TYR A 212 16.71 3.80 2.23
N ARG A 213 17.42 4.28 3.25
CA ARG A 213 18.76 4.87 3.11
C ARG A 213 19.81 3.76 3.02
N LEU A 214 20.48 3.67 1.88
CA LEU A 214 21.49 2.65 1.59
C LEU A 214 22.91 3.22 1.75
N ALA A 215 23.71 2.58 2.60
CA ALA A 215 25.16 2.81 2.67
C ALA A 215 25.91 1.70 1.89
N LEU A 216 26.43 2.04 0.71
CA LEU A 216 26.99 1.10 -0.24
C LEU A 216 28.51 1.28 -0.36
N ALA A 217 29.26 0.39 0.28
CA ALA A 217 30.71 0.40 0.26
C ALA A 217 31.28 -0.28 -1.00
N ALA A 218 32.51 0.10 -1.36
CA ALA A 218 33.27 -0.51 -2.45
C ALA A 218 34.70 -0.79 -2.00
N THR A 219 35.16 -2.04 -2.15
CA THR A 219 36.57 -2.37 -1.89
C THR A 219 37.51 -1.66 -2.88
N GLY A 220 38.80 -1.61 -2.54
CA GLY A 220 39.85 -1.13 -3.41
C GLY A 220 39.92 -1.85 -4.74
N GLU A 221 39.66 -3.17 -4.75
CA GLU A 221 39.63 -3.99 -5.96
C GLU A 221 38.41 -3.69 -6.84
N TYR A 222 37.22 -3.56 -6.25
CA TYR A 222 36.03 -3.14 -6.99
C TYR A 222 36.25 -1.78 -7.63
N THR A 223 36.75 -0.81 -6.85
CA THR A 223 37.06 0.52 -7.34
C THR A 223 38.10 0.48 -8.44
N ALA A 224 39.16 -0.33 -8.30
CA ALA A 224 40.18 -0.51 -9.34
C ALA A 224 39.59 -1.10 -10.63
N PHE A 225 38.69 -2.08 -10.53
CA PHE A 225 38.00 -2.66 -11.69
C PHE A 225 37.21 -1.60 -12.48
N HIS A 226 36.51 -0.71 -11.77
CA HIS A 226 35.74 0.38 -12.38
C HIS A 226 36.58 1.62 -12.75
N GLY A 227 37.91 1.53 -12.78
CA GLY A 227 38.80 2.61 -13.25
C GLY A 227 39.51 3.39 -12.14
N GLY A 228 39.45 2.93 -10.90
CA GLY A 228 40.33 3.33 -9.80
C GLY A 228 40.01 4.66 -9.13
N THR A 229 38.87 5.26 -9.45
CA THR A 229 38.46 6.56 -8.89
C THR A 229 37.12 6.46 -8.18
N VAL A 230 36.90 7.33 -7.19
CA VAL A 230 35.65 7.37 -6.41
C VAL A 230 34.44 7.58 -7.31
N ILE A 231 34.52 8.57 -8.21
CA ILE A 231 33.45 8.90 -9.17
C ILE A 231 33.05 7.72 -10.06
N LEU A 232 34.01 6.94 -10.57
CA LEU A 232 33.69 5.82 -11.45
C LEU A 232 33.10 4.63 -10.69
N ALA A 233 33.59 4.35 -9.48
CA ALA A 233 32.96 3.33 -8.64
C ALA A 233 31.55 3.75 -8.18
N GLN A 234 31.35 5.03 -7.85
CA GLN A 234 30.04 5.58 -7.50
C GLN A 234 29.06 5.50 -8.69
N ALA A 235 29.55 5.75 -9.92
CA ALA A 235 28.76 5.61 -11.13
C ALA A 235 28.27 4.17 -11.34
N ALA A 236 29.15 3.17 -11.18
CA ALA A 236 28.80 1.77 -11.28
C ALA A 236 27.79 1.35 -10.21
N GLN A 237 27.99 1.77 -8.96
CA GLN A 237 27.04 1.56 -7.86
C GLN A 237 25.65 2.12 -8.18
N VAL A 238 25.57 3.33 -8.77
CA VAL A 238 24.29 3.94 -9.18
C VAL A 238 23.63 3.14 -10.29
N THR A 239 24.36 2.76 -11.35
CA THR A 239 23.80 1.94 -12.45
C THR A 239 23.20 0.62 -11.94
N THR A 240 23.95 -0.10 -11.08
CA THR A 240 23.46 -1.33 -10.43
C THR A 240 22.21 -1.08 -9.59
N MET A 241 22.26 -0.10 -8.68
CA MET A 241 21.13 0.17 -7.78
C MET A 241 19.90 0.72 -8.50
N ASN A 242 20.08 1.43 -9.62
CA ASN A 242 18.97 1.91 -10.43
C ASN A 242 18.17 0.73 -11.01
N ARG A 243 18.86 -0.34 -11.44
CA ARG A 243 18.23 -1.58 -11.93
C ARG A 243 17.57 -2.35 -10.81
N VAL A 244 18.27 -2.56 -9.69
CA VAL A 244 17.73 -3.25 -8.51
C VAL A 244 16.47 -2.55 -8.00
N ASN A 245 16.49 -1.20 -7.91
CA ASN A 245 15.31 -0.41 -7.56
C ASN A 245 14.15 -0.62 -8.54
N GLY A 246 14.39 -0.89 -9.83
CA GLY A 246 13.31 -1.20 -10.78
C GLY A 246 12.52 -2.44 -10.40
N VAL A 247 13.22 -3.51 -10.04
CA VAL A 247 12.57 -4.76 -9.62
C VAL A 247 11.86 -4.59 -8.28
N TYR A 248 12.54 -4.00 -7.27
CA TYR A 248 11.96 -3.80 -5.94
C TYR A 248 10.76 -2.83 -5.94
N MET A 249 10.75 -1.86 -6.84
CA MET A 249 9.60 -0.95 -7.03
C MET A 249 8.42 -1.67 -7.68
N ARG A 250 8.66 -2.48 -8.72
CA ARG A 250 7.60 -3.26 -9.40
C ARG A 250 7.03 -4.38 -8.54
N ASP A 251 7.82 -4.98 -7.66
CA ASP A 251 7.36 -6.13 -6.90
C ASP A 251 6.85 -5.77 -5.49
N MET A 252 7.44 -4.76 -4.84
CA MET A 252 7.18 -4.45 -3.41
C MET A 252 7.04 -2.94 -3.09
N ALA A 253 7.03 -2.06 -4.10
CA ALA A 253 7.10 -0.61 -3.93
C ALA A 253 8.27 -0.16 -3.01
N ILE A 254 9.38 -0.88 -3.05
CA ILE A 254 10.59 -0.56 -2.28
C ILE A 254 11.59 0.18 -3.18
N THR A 255 12.16 1.27 -2.67
CA THR A 255 13.32 1.93 -3.29
C THR A 255 14.42 2.16 -2.26
N MET A 256 15.67 2.08 -2.71
CA MET A 256 16.86 2.32 -1.92
C MET A 256 17.61 3.54 -2.45
N THR A 257 17.89 4.48 -1.57
CA THR A 257 18.59 5.75 -1.86
C THR A 257 19.99 5.71 -1.26
N ILE A 258 21.02 5.80 -2.10
CA ILE A 258 22.41 5.87 -1.66
C ILE A 258 22.63 7.16 -0.86
N VAL A 259 23.16 7.04 0.37
CA VAL A 259 23.28 8.14 1.35
C VAL A 259 24.20 9.28 0.93
N ALA A 260 23.95 10.48 1.45
CA ALA A 260 24.64 11.73 1.11
C ALA A 260 26.18 11.65 1.12
N ASN A 261 26.77 10.92 2.06
CA ASN A 261 28.21 10.80 2.28
C ASN A 261 28.79 9.44 1.88
N ASN A 262 28.12 8.72 0.96
CA ASN A 262 28.54 7.38 0.52
C ASN A 262 29.93 7.35 -0.12
N ASN A 263 30.38 8.46 -0.70
CA ASN A 263 31.72 8.60 -1.26
C ASN A 263 32.86 8.32 -0.27
N LEU A 264 32.58 8.37 1.04
CA LEU A 264 33.53 8.01 2.10
C LEU A 264 33.71 6.48 2.25
N LEU A 265 32.80 5.68 1.72
CA LEU A 265 32.83 4.21 1.74
C LEU A 265 33.44 3.61 0.46
N ILE A 266 33.92 4.45 -0.45
CA ILE A 266 34.57 4.02 -1.70
C ILE A 266 36.07 4.09 -1.53
N TYR A 267 36.71 2.94 -1.41
CA TYR A 267 38.16 2.85 -1.21
C TYR A 267 38.87 2.69 -2.54
N THR A 268 39.93 3.46 -2.79
CA THR A 268 40.70 3.42 -4.05
C THR A 268 41.99 2.61 -3.95
N ASN A 269 42.34 2.09 -2.78
CA ASN A 269 43.57 1.37 -2.54
C ASN A 269 43.30 0.07 -1.78
N SER A 270 43.42 -1.06 -2.47
CA SER A 270 43.21 -2.41 -1.92
C SER A 270 44.17 -2.79 -0.80
N GLY A 271 45.34 -2.14 -0.70
CA GLY A 271 46.29 -2.42 0.38
C GLY A 271 45.94 -1.77 1.72
N SER A 272 44.96 -0.86 1.74
CA SER A 272 44.63 -0.06 2.94
C SER A 272 43.14 0.06 3.21
N ASP A 273 42.29 -0.55 2.40
CA ASP A 273 40.86 -0.60 2.67
C ASP A 273 40.57 -1.55 3.88
N PRO A 274 39.40 -1.45 4.51
CA PRO A 274 39.09 -2.24 5.71
C PRO A 274 38.59 -3.66 5.40
N TYR A 275 38.66 -4.12 4.15
CA TYR A 275 38.02 -5.34 3.68
C TYR A 275 39.01 -6.43 3.29
N THR A 276 38.66 -7.67 3.62
CA THR A 276 39.34 -8.86 3.09
C THR A 276 38.63 -9.29 1.80
N ASN A 277 38.86 -8.56 0.71
CA ASN A 277 38.21 -8.84 -0.58
C ASN A 277 38.39 -10.31 -1.02
N GLY A 278 37.34 -10.91 -1.58
CA GLY A 278 37.31 -12.33 -1.93
C GLY A 278 36.95 -13.28 -0.77
N ASN A 279 36.70 -12.76 0.44
CA ASN A 279 36.26 -13.55 1.59
C ASN A 279 34.94 -13.00 2.16
N PRO A 280 33.78 -13.47 1.66
CA PRO A 280 32.49 -12.92 2.06
C PRO A 280 32.21 -13.03 3.56
N GLY A 281 32.58 -14.15 4.20
CA GLY A 281 32.41 -14.35 5.65
C GLY A 281 33.22 -13.38 6.53
N SER A 282 34.36 -12.87 6.04
CA SER A 282 35.08 -11.77 6.72
C SER A 282 34.45 -10.41 6.40
N MET A 283 34.15 -10.19 5.11
CA MET A 283 33.63 -8.92 4.60
C MET A 283 32.30 -8.53 5.24
N ILE A 284 31.41 -9.50 5.53
CA ILE A 284 30.09 -9.21 6.11
C ILE A 284 30.19 -8.51 7.47
N THR A 285 31.15 -8.91 8.32
CA THR A 285 31.36 -8.32 9.65
C THR A 285 32.20 -7.03 9.56
N GLN A 286 33.17 -7.00 8.65
CA GLN A 286 33.95 -5.80 8.36
C GLN A 286 33.05 -4.67 7.85
N ASN A 287 32.08 -4.98 6.98
CA ASN A 287 31.16 -4.00 6.44
C ASN A 287 30.29 -3.38 7.52
N GLN A 288 29.70 -4.20 8.39
CA GLN A 288 28.92 -3.71 9.52
C GLN A 288 29.74 -2.75 10.41
N THR A 289 30.99 -3.09 10.70
CA THR A 289 31.88 -2.25 11.51
C THR A 289 32.23 -0.95 10.78
N ASN A 290 32.61 -1.06 9.51
CA ASN A 290 33.08 0.06 8.70
C ASN A 290 31.98 1.09 8.45
N VAL A 291 30.81 0.65 7.96
CA VAL A 291 29.68 1.52 7.68
C VAL A 291 29.20 2.24 8.95
N THR A 292 29.08 1.52 10.08
CA THR A 292 28.74 2.15 11.36
C THR A 292 29.77 3.18 11.82
N THR A 293 31.06 2.95 11.56
CA THR A 293 32.13 3.87 11.95
C THR A 293 32.16 5.12 11.06
N VAL A 294 32.01 4.96 9.75
CA VAL A 294 32.18 6.05 8.76
C VAL A 294 30.90 6.87 8.58
N ILE A 295 29.75 6.20 8.46
CA ILE A 295 28.45 6.84 8.18
C ILE A 295 27.69 7.12 9.47
N GLY A 296 27.81 6.24 10.47
CA GLY A 296 27.05 6.29 11.72
C GLY A 296 25.73 5.53 11.62
N SER A 297 25.44 4.68 12.61
CA SER A 297 24.26 3.77 12.57
C SER A 297 22.92 4.50 12.40
N ALA A 298 22.76 5.76 12.83
CA ALA A 298 21.50 6.49 12.64
C ALA A 298 21.24 6.95 11.19
N ASN A 299 22.27 6.95 10.33
CA ASN A 299 22.26 7.63 9.03
C ASN A 299 22.01 6.69 7.84
N TYR A 300 21.81 5.39 8.08
CA TYR A 300 21.48 4.41 7.06
C TYR A 300 20.54 3.33 7.62
N ASP A 301 19.83 2.67 6.73
CA ASP A 301 18.78 1.70 7.02
C ASP A 301 19.17 0.29 6.56
N ILE A 302 19.95 0.22 5.48
CA ILE A 302 20.57 -0.97 4.88
C ILE A 302 22.01 -0.62 4.47
N GLY A 303 22.92 -1.58 4.52
CA GLY A 303 24.32 -1.39 4.18
C GLY A 303 24.92 -2.62 3.54
N HIS A 304 25.65 -2.40 2.46
CA HIS A 304 26.12 -3.48 1.60
C HIS A 304 27.53 -3.16 1.10
N VAL A 305 28.37 -4.14 0.80
CA VAL A 305 29.69 -3.93 0.19
C VAL A 305 29.82 -4.66 -1.14
N PHE A 306 30.34 -3.95 -2.13
CA PHE A 306 30.76 -4.51 -3.41
C PHE A 306 32.25 -4.78 -3.44
N GLY A 307 32.60 -6.01 -3.82
CA GLY A 307 33.97 -6.49 -4.02
C GLY A 307 34.17 -7.18 -5.37
N THR A 308 35.35 -7.75 -5.59
CA THR A 308 35.63 -8.62 -6.74
C THR A 308 35.93 -10.04 -6.29
N ASN A 309 35.39 -11.03 -7.01
CA ASN A 309 35.54 -12.46 -6.71
C ASN A 309 35.11 -12.85 -5.28
N SER A 310 34.19 -12.12 -4.67
CA SER A 310 33.72 -12.36 -3.29
C SER A 310 32.52 -13.31 -3.20
N GLY A 311 31.85 -13.65 -4.31
CA GLY A 311 30.58 -14.40 -4.26
C GLY A 311 29.46 -13.53 -3.69
N GLY A 312 28.54 -14.15 -2.95
CA GLY A 312 27.43 -13.48 -2.30
C GLY A 312 27.23 -14.01 -0.88
N LEU A 313 27.01 -13.10 0.07
CA LEU A 313 26.64 -13.46 1.43
C LEU A 313 25.90 -12.30 2.10
N ALA A 314 24.73 -12.59 2.64
CA ALA A 314 23.93 -11.63 3.39
C ALA A 314 23.41 -12.22 4.71
N GLY A 315 23.17 -11.33 5.67
CA GLY A 315 22.41 -11.64 6.87
C GLY A 315 20.92 -11.65 6.56
N LEU A 316 20.20 -12.65 7.06
CA LEU A 316 18.76 -12.78 6.82
C LEU A 316 17.96 -11.78 7.68
N GLY A 317 17.15 -10.93 7.04
CA GLY A 317 16.22 -10.01 7.72
C GLY A 317 16.91 -8.96 8.60
N VAL A 318 17.98 -8.36 8.10
CA VAL A 318 18.85 -7.45 8.88
C VAL A 318 18.57 -5.98 8.66
N VAL A 319 17.80 -5.59 7.63
CA VAL A 319 17.45 -4.18 7.39
C VAL A 319 16.79 -3.57 8.64
N CYS A 320 17.05 -2.29 8.91
CA CYS A 320 16.66 -1.57 10.12
C CYS A 320 17.30 -2.07 11.45
N SER A 321 17.97 -3.22 11.50
CA SER A 321 18.63 -3.72 12.71
C SER A 321 19.90 -2.94 13.04
N SER A 322 19.92 -2.17 14.13
CA SER A 322 21.04 -1.29 14.47
C SER A 322 22.41 -1.97 14.60
N SER A 323 22.44 -3.28 14.84
CA SER A 323 23.64 -4.10 14.98
C SER A 323 23.97 -4.98 13.78
N GLN A 324 23.06 -5.11 12.81
CA GLN A 324 23.21 -6.06 11.69
C GLN A 324 22.86 -5.50 10.30
N LYS A 325 22.29 -4.31 10.21
CA LYS A 325 21.79 -3.72 8.95
C LYS A 325 22.84 -3.34 7.91
N ALA A 326 24.12 -3.63 8.13
CA ALA A 326 25.17 -3.48 7.12
C ALA A 326 25.86 -4.82 6.77
N ARG A 327 25.13 -5.93 6.90
CA ARG A 327 25.63 -7.30 6.71
C ARG A 327 25.26 -7.89 5.35
N GLY A 328 25.54 -7.15 4.27
CA GLY A 328 25.45 -7.65 2.90
C GLY A 328 26.77 -7.55 2.14
N VAL A 329 27.11 -8.57 1.36
CA VAL A 329 28.32 -8.65 0.53
C VAL A 329 27.96 -9.21 -0.85
N THR A 330 28.38 -8.51 -1.91
CA THR A 330 28.30 -9.01 -3.28
C THR A 330 29.61 -8.80 -4.02
N GLY A 331 30.06 -9.77 -4.81
CA GLY A 331 31.19 -9.61 -5.71
C GLY A 331 31.28 -10.70 -6.77
N SER A 332 31.73 -10.31 -7.96
CA SER A 332 31.99 -11.22 -9.07
C SER A 332 33.35 -10.90 -9.71
N GLY A 333 33.84 -11.75 -10.62
CA GLY A 333 35.09 -11.48 -11.34
C GLY A 333 35.01 -10.30 -12.31
N ALA A 334 33.79 -9.98 -12.77
CA ALA A 334 33.49 -8.82 -13.60
C ALA A 334 32.12 -8.26 -13.13
N PRO A 335 32.11 -7.34 -12.15
CA PRO A 335 30.88 -6.83 -11.53
C PRO A 335 30.16 -5.81 -12.42
N VAL A 336 29.63 -6.27 -13.55
CA VAL A 336 28.90 -5.45 -14.54
C VAL A 336 27.75 -6.25 -15.16
N GLY A 337 26.69 -5.54 -15.55
CA GLY A 337 25.57 -6.08 -16.30
C GLY A 337 24.54 -6.84 -15.45
N ASP A 338 23.42 -7.18 -16.09
CA ASP A 338 22.27 -7.89 -15.48
C ASP A 338 22.64 -9.11 -14.62
N PRO A 339 23.57 -10.01 -15.03
CA PRO A 339 24.07 -11.08 -14.17
C PRO A 339 24.56 -10.69 -12.79
N PHE A 340 25.20 -9.51 -12.68
CA PHE A 340 25.69 -9.00 -11.41
C PHE A 340 24.55 -8.27 -10.68
N ASP A 341 23.80 -7.44 -11.40
CA ASP A 341 22.76 -6.59 -10.82
C ASP A 341 21.57 -7.41 -10.27
N ILE A 342 21.08 -8.40 -11.00
CA ILE A 342 19.88 -9.16 -10.64
C ILE A 342 20.24 -10.45 -9.90
N ASP A 343 21.03 -11.35 -10.51
CA ASP A 343 21.28 -12.67 -9.90
C ASP A 343 22.16 -12.62 -8.65
N TYR A 344 22.92 -11.55 -8.43
CA TYR A 344 23.76 -11.40 -7.24
C TYR A 344 23.22 -10.28 -6.35
N VAL A 345 23.23 -9.01 -6.80
CA VAL A 345 22.91 -7.90 -5.91
C VAL A 345 21.46 -7.95 -5.43
N ALA A 346 20.48 -8.12 -6.33
CA ALA A 346 19.08 -8.23 -5.91
C ALA A 346 18.82 -9.50 -5.08
N HIS A 347 19.55 -10.60 -5.33
CA HIS A 347 19.49 -11.82 -4.52
C HIS A 347 19.97 -11.59 -3.08
N GLU A 348 21.18 -11.03 -2.91
CA GLU A 348 21.75 -10.79 -1.58
C GLU A 348 20.98 -9.74 -0.80
N MET A 349 20.51 -8.68 -1.48
CA MET A 349 19.60 -7.72 -0.84
C MET A 349 18.25 -8.37 -0.49
N GLY A 350 17.80 -9.39 -1.24
CA GLY A 350 16.61 -10.17 -0.93
C GLY A 350 16.73 -10.86 0.43
N HIS A 351 17.88 -11.44 0.74
CA HIS A 351 18.20 -11.98 2.07
C HIS A 351 18.20 -10.89 3.14
N GLU A 352 18.79 -9.72 2.88
CA GLU A 352 18.76 -8.60 3.84
C GLU A 352 17.32 -8.18 4.18
N PHE A 353 16.40 -8.30 3.22
CA PHE A 353 14.95 -8.11 3.36
C PHE A 353 14.17 -9.36 3.83
N SER A 354 14.86 -10.39 4.32
CA SER A 354 14.29 -11.62 4.88
C SER A 354 13.76 -12.67 3.88
N GLY A 355 14.01 -12.52 2.58
CA GLY A 355 13.68 -13.57 1.61
C GLY A 355 14.61 -14.78 1.75
N ASN A 356 14.07 -15.99 1.83
CA ASN A 356 14.83 -17.23 1.80
C ASN A 356 14.93 -17.80 0.38
N HIS A 357 15.83 -18.78 0.21
CA HIS A 357 15.96 -19.50 -1.05
C HIS A 357 14.67 -20.22 -1.47
N THR A 358 14.39 -20.21 -2.77
CA THR A 358 13.15 -20.76 -3.34
C THR A 358 13.32 -22.11 -4.05
N PHE A 359 14.54 -22.64 -4.18
CA PHE A 359 14.84 -23.81 -5.01
C PHE A 359 14.91 -25.15 -4.23
N ARG A 360 14.60 -26.27 -4.91
CA ARG A 360 14.70 -27.64 -4.35
C ARG A 360 15.89 -28.47 -4.78
N GLY A 361 16.72 -27.99 -5.71
CA GLY A 361 17.91 -28.67 -6.18
C GLY A 361 18.86 -29.05 -5.04
N ASN A 362 19.67 -30.07 -5.25
CA ASN A 362 20.68 -30.53 -4.27
C ASN A 362 21.99 -30.94 -4.95
N ALA A 363 22.31 -30.33 -6.09
CA ALA A 363 23.55 -30.52 -6.84
C ALA A 363 24.22 -29.17 -7.09
N GLY A 364 25.53 -29.18 -7.38
CA GLY A 364 26.31 -27.94 -7.55
C GLY A 364 26.20 -27.05 -6.31
N SER A 365 26.01 -25.73 -6.52
CA SER A 365 25.87 -24.76 -5.44
C SER A 365 24.57 -24.90 -4.64
N CYS A 366 23.56 -25.62 -5.15
CA CYS A 366 22.33 -25.89 -4.39
C CYS A 366 22.54 -26.86 -3.22
N SER A 367 23.62 -27.64 -3.22
CA SER A 367 23.82 -28.68 -2.21
C SER A 367 24.04 -28.07 -0.82
N GLY A 368 23.11 -28.34 0.10
CA GLY A 368 23.13 -27.79 1.46
C GLY A 368 22.51 -26.40 1.63
N ASN A 369 22.02 -25.78 0.55
CA ASN A 369 21.51 -24.40 0.57
C ASN A 369 19.99 -24.28 0.39
N ALA A 370 19.29 -25.37 0.06
CA ALA A 370 17.84 -25.35 -0.07
C ALA A 370 17.15 -25.11 1.30
N ASN A 371 16.23 -24.14 1.35
CA ASN A 371 15.41 -23.89 2.54
C ASN A 371 14.16 -24.80 2.53
N THR A 372 13.91 -25.54 3.60
CA THR A 372 12.82 -26.54 3.62
C THR A 372 11.41 -25.96 3.60
N THR A 373 11.20 -24.72 4.03
CA THR A 373 9.86 -24.11 4.12
C THR A 373 9.51 -23.31 2.87
N THR A 374 10.50 -22.73 2.20
CA THR A 374 10.29 -21.81 1.06
C THR A 374 10.75 -22.35 -0.28
N ALA A 375 11.30 -23.58 -0.32
CA ALA A 375 11.74 -24.15 -1.58
C ALA A 375 10.59 -24.66 -2.45
N MET A 376 9.95 -23.72 -3.14
CA MET A 376 8.77 -23.88 -3.97
C MET A 376 9.07 -24.13 -5.46
N GLU A 377 10.34 -24.04 -5.88
CA GLU A 377 10.75 -24.17 -7.28
C GLU A 377 11.54 -25.46 -7.54
N PRO A 378 11.33 -26.12 -8.68
CA PRO A 378 12.08 -27.32 -9.04
C PRO A 378 13.54 -26.99 -9.41
N GLY A 379 14.44 -27.97 -9.27
CA GLY A 379 15.84 -27.85 -9.66
C GLY A 379 16.54 -26.65 -9.02
N SER A 380 17.36 -25.94 -9.80
CA SER A 380 18.00 -24.68 -9.41
C SER A 380 17.01 -23.54 -9.12
N GLY A 381 15.73 -23.70 -9.47
CA GLY A 381 14.74 -22.64 -9.58
C GLY A 381 15.06 -21.63 -10.70
N SER A 382 14.17 -20.65 -10.82
CA SER A 382 14.11 -19.66 -11.89
C SER A 382 14.00 -18.21 -11.39
N THR A 383 13.51 -17.95 -10.19
CA THR A 383 13.33 -16.56 -9.69
C THR A 383 14.58 -15.96 -9.04
N ILE A 384 14.52 -14.69 -8.60
CA ILE A 384 15.67 -13.97 -7.99
C ILE A 384 16.24 -14.71 -6.78
N MET A 385 15.40 -15.23 -5.88
CA MET A 385 15.86 -15.96 -4.69
C MET A 385 16.21 -17.44 -4.97
N ALA A 386 16.21 -17.83 -6.25
CA ALA A 386 16.68 -19.13 -6.69
C ALA A 386 18.18 -19.11 -7.04
N TYR A 387 18.74 -20.28 -7.37
CA TYR A 387 20.15 -20.45 -7.78
C TYR A 387 20.27 -20.78 -9.27
N ALA A 388 19.52 -20.06 -10.10
CA ALA A 388 19.45 -20.31 -11.53
C ALA A 388 20.85 -20.35 -12.18
N GLY A 389 21.19 -21.48 -12.80
CA GLY A 389 22.40 -21.66 -13.60
C GLY A 389 23.66 -22.08 -12.83
N ILE A 390 23.57 -22.38 -11.54
CA ILE A 390 24.73 -22.74 -10.70
C ILE A 390 24.57 -24.07 -9.94
N CYS A 391 23.56 -24.87 -10.27
CA CYS A 391 23.22 -26.14 -9.64
C CYS A 391 23.31 -27.35 -10.57
N SER A 392 24.15 -27.26 -11.60
CA SER A 392 24.41 -28.36 -12.54
C SER A 392 24.58 -29.71 -11.84
N PRO A 393 23.92 -30.79 -12.35
CA PRO A 393 23.17 -30.85 -13.61
C PRO A 393 21.69 -30.46 -13.50
N MET A 394 21.26 -29.83 -12.40
CA MET A 394 19.84 -29.52 -12.11
C MET A 394 19.44 -28.08 -12.47
N ASP A 395 20.13 -27.46 -13.43
CA ASP A 395 19.84 -26.08 -13.84
C ASP A 395 18.56 -26.01 -14.67
N VAL A 396 17.58 -25.24 -14.15
CA VAL A 396 16.31 -24.95 -14.85
C VAL A 396 16.56 -24.00 -16.01
N GLN A 397 17.41 -23.00 -15.79
CA GLN A 397 17.83 -21.99 -16.75
C GLN A 397 19.19 -21.40 -16.34
N SER A 398 19.79 -20.58 -17.20
CA SER A 398 21.16 -20.07 -17.00
C SER A 398 21.28 -18.83 -16.11
N ASN A 399 20.23 -18.04 -15.95
CA ASN A 399 20.19 -16.82 -15.14
C ASN A 399 18.79 -16.69 -14.54
N SER A 400 18.62 -16.07 -13.38
CA SER A 400 17.29 -15.87 -12.77
C SER A 400 16.42 -14.99 -13.65
N ASP A 401 15.10 -15.15 -13.62
CA ASP A 401 14.12 -14.18 -14.10
C ASP A 401 14.10 -12.97 -13.14
N ASP A 402 13.80 -11.77 -13.63
CA ASP A 402 13.89 -10.50 -12.89
C ASP A 402 12.61 -10.23 -12.08
N HIS A 403 12.11 -11.23 -11.36
CA HIS A 403 11.01 -11.13 -10.42
C HIS A 403 11.21 -12.03 -9.21
N PHE A 404 10.60 -11.65 -8.09
CA PHE A 404 10.53 -12.48 -6.90
C PHE A 404 9.38 -13.49 -7.00
N HIS A 405 9.62 -14.70 -6.49
CA HIS A 405 8.57 -15.69 -6.28
C HIS A 405 7.56 -15.19 -5.24
N GLY A 406 6.30 -15.60 -5.34
CA GLY A 406 5.23 -15.23 -4.40
C GLY A 406 5.49 -15.62 -2.94
N ILE A 407 6.43 -16.54 -2.68
CA ILE A 407 6.87 -16.87 -1.31
C ILE A 407 7.89 -15.83 -0.79
N SER A 408 8.81 -15.37 -1.64
CA SER A 408 9.75 -14.32 -1.30
C SER A 408 9.03 -12.99 -1.08
N LEU A 409 8.01 -12.68 -1.90
CA LEU A 409 7.15 -11.51 -1.68
C LEU A 409 6.43 -11.58 -0.33
N GLN A 410 5.95 -12.76 0.07
CA GLN A 410 5.33 -12.98 1.38
C GLN A 410 6.31 -12.76 2.53
N GLU A 411 7.53 -13.30 2.45
CA GLU A 411 8.54 -13.13 3.49
C GLU A 411 8.99 -11.67 3.61
N ILE A 412 9.35 -11.04 2.48
CA ILE A 412 9.74 -9.63 2.44
C ILE A 412 8.59 -8.77 2.95
N GLY A 413 7.36 -9.05 2.51
CA GLY A 413 6.15 -8.33 2.92
C GLY A 413 5.92 -8.39 4.43
N THR A 414 5.92 -9.60 4.98
CA THR A 414 5.77 -9.83 6.42
C THR A 414 6.83 -9.07 7.21
N PHE A 415 8.09 -9.13 6.75
CA PHE A 415 9.21 -8.46 7.39
C PHE A 415 9.05 -6.93 7.37
N ILE A 416 8.77 -6.33 6.22
CA ILE A 416 8.69 -4.87 6.08
C ILE A 416 7.43 -4.24 6.70
N THR A 417 6.41 -5.04 6.99
CA THR A 417 5.21 -4.60 7.72
C THR A 417 5.25 -4.93 9.22
N GLY A 418 6.28 -5.66 9.67
CA GLY A 418 6.43 -6.04 11.08
C GLY A 418 6.62 -4.81 11.98
N GLY A 419 6.05 -4.85 13.20
CA GLY A 419 6.04 -3.69 14.11
C GLY A 419 7.42 -3.17 14.55
N SER A 420 8.48 -3.96 14.40
CA SER A 420 9.87 -3.54 14.66
C SER A 420 10.56 -2.84 13.47
N HIS A 421 9.97 -2.89 12.27
CA HIS A 421 10.57 -2.43 11.02
C HIS A 421 10.18 -0.97 10.69
N THR A 422 10.69 -0.04 11.48
CA THR A 422 10.22 1.37 11.48
C THR A 422 11.17 2.36 10.80
N CYS A 423 12.28 1.90 10.23
CA CYS A 423 13.28 2.80 9.65
C CYS A 423 12.98 3.41 8.26
N PRO A 424 12.16 2.82 7.35
CA PRO A 424 11.94 3.43 6.04
C PRO A 424 11.11 4.71 6.15
N VAL A 425 11.32 5.62 5.20
CA VAL A 425 10.35 6.68 4.94
C VAL A 425 9.21 6.09 4.11
N ILE A 426 8.00 6.10 4.67
CA ILE A 426 6.79 5.62 4.01
C ILE A 426 6.08 6.81 3.37
N THR A 427 5.86 6.74 2.06
CA THR A 427 5.12 7.74 1.30
C THR A 427 3.93 7.09 0.60
N ALA A 428 2.78 7.74 0.64
CA ALA A 428 1.63 7.33 -0.16
C ALA A 428 1.98 7.42 -1.66
N ILE A 429 1.52 6.44 -2.44
CA ILE A 429 1.58 6.49 -3.89
C ILE A 429 0.31 7.23 -4.35
N PRO A 430 0.42 8.42 -4.96
CA PRO A 430 -0.76 9.23 -5.26
C PRO A 430 -1.70 8.51 -6.22
N SER A 431 -3.00 8.51 -5.90
CA SER A 431 -4.04 7.94 -6.77
C SER A 431 -3.83 6.45 -7.10
N GLN A 432 -3.21 5.68 -6.21
CA GLN A 432 -3.05 4.24 -6.36
C GLN A 432 -3.97 3.47 -5.41
N THR A 433 -4.63 2.46 -5.96
CA THR A 433 -5.51 1.51 -5.31
C THR A 433 -4.99 0.11 -5.57
N THR A 434 -4.97 -0.75 -4.55
CA THR A 434 -4.53 -2.13 -4.76
C THR A 434 -5.43 -2.83 -5.79
N PRO A 435 -4.88 -3.56 -6.77
CA PRO A 435 -5.69 -4.40 -7.65
C PRO A 435 -6.45 -5.44 -6.84
N THR A 436 -7.56 -5.96 -7.35
CA THR A 436 -8.38 -6.95 -6.65
C THR A 436 -8.65 -8.17 -7.51
N ILE A 437 -8.30 -9.35 -7.01
CA ILE A 437 -8.67 -10.64 -7.57
C ILE A 437 -10.08 -10.97 -7.08
N SER A 438 -11.04 -10.98 -8.01
CA SER A 438 -12.45 -11.24 -7.72
C SER A 438 -12.82 -12.72 -7.85
N ALA A 439 -12.09 -13.48 -8.67
CA ALA A 439 -12.31 -14.92 -8.84
C ALA A 439 -11.07 -15.64 -9.41
N THR A 440 -11.01 -16.96 -9.20
CA THR A 440 -10.02 -17.84 -9.84
C THR A 440 -10.67 -19.13 -10.32
N VAL A 441 -10.12 -19.71 -11.39
CA VAL A 441 -10.40 -21.08 -11.82
C VAL A 441 -9.39 -21.99 -11.11
N GLY A 442 -9.70 -22.36 -9.87
CA GLY A 442 -8.86 -23.15 -8.97
C GLY A 442 -9.69 -23.96 -7.98
N ASN A 443 -9.04 -24.64 -7.04
CA ASN A 443 -9.68 -25.56 -6.08
C ASN A 443 -10.40 -26.73 -6.77
N VAL A 444 -9.71 -27.33 -7.75
CA VAL A 444 -10.28 -28.28 -8.70
C VAL A 444 -9.59 -29.65 -8.62
N THR A 445 -10.31 -30.69 -9.04
CA THR A 445 -9.72 -32.01 -9.26
C THR A 445 -9.55 -32.26 -10.75
N VAL A 446 -8.31 -32.48 -11.19
CA VAL A 446 -7.96 -32.73 -12.60
C VAL A 446 -7.52 -34.18 -12.81
N PRO A 447 -7.68 -34.74 -14.02
CA PRO A 447 -7.29 -36.12 -14.32
C PRO A 447 -5.76 -36.28 -14.32
N ALA A 448 -5.26 -37.44 -13.90
CA ALA A 448 -3.82 -37.71 -13.93
C ALA A 448 -3.26 -37.67 -15.36
N ASN A 449 -1.99 -37.27 -15.50
CA ASN A 449 -1.28 -37.13 -16.79
C ASN A 449 -1.99 -36.21 -17.81
N THR A 450 -2.74 -35.21 -17.34
CA THR A 450 -3.52 -34.32 -18.20
C THR A 450 -3.08 -32.86 -17.99
N PRO A 451 -2.83 -32.08 -19.06
CA PRO A 451 -2.59 -30.65 -18.98
C PRO A 451 -3.74 -29.89 -18.31
N PHE A 452 -3.41 -28.84 -17.57
CA PHE A 452 -4.40 -28.00 -16.90
C PHE A 452 -4.08 -26.51 -17.03
N ALA A 453 -5.10 -25.67 -16.85
CA ALA A 453 -4.98 -24.24 -16.96
C ALA A 453 -5.53 -23.57 -15.69
N LEU A 454 -4.85 -22.53 -15.24
CA LEU A 454 -5.27 -21.70 -14.11
C LEU A 454 -5.51 -20.29 -14.60
N THR A 455 -6.64 -19.70 -14.24
CA THR A 455 -7.07 -18.37 -14.68
C THR A 455 -7.49 -17.53 -13.49
N ALA A 456 -7.08 -16.26 -13.45
CA ALA A 456 -7.54 -15.30 -12.46
C ALA A 456 -8.37 -14.20 -13.11
N ILE A 457 -9.41 -13.73 -12.43
CA ILE A 457 -10.16 -12.54 -12.80
C ILE A 457 -9.77 -11.47 -11.80
N ALA A 458 -9.16 -10.41 -12.29
CA ALA A 458 -8.75 -9.27 -11.47
C ALA A 458 -9.15 -7.96 -12.14
N SER A 459 -9.39 -6.95 -11.32
CA SER A 459 -9.66 -5.59 -11.77
C SER A 459 -8.77 -4.62 -11.03
N ASP A 460 -8.40 -3.56 -11.73
CA ASP A 460 -7.68 -2.42 -11.17
C ASP A 460 -8.56 -1.17 -11.26
N PRO A 461 -8.88 -0.51 -10.14
CA PRO A 461 -9.70 0.70 -10.15
C PRO A 461 -9.07 1.88 -10.89
N ASP A 462 -7.74 1.93 -10.98
CA ASP A 462 -6.99 3.05 -11.58
C ASP A 462 -6.80 2.86 -13.10
N GLY A 463 -7.00 1.64 -13.58
CA GLY A 463 -6.96 1.27 -15.00
C GLY A 463 -5.56 0.86 -15.47
N ASP A 464 -4.69 0.48 -14.53
CA ASP A 464 -3.32 0.07 -14.82
C ASP A 464 -3.24 -1.28 -15.55
N VAL A 465 -2.11 -1.49 -16.24
CA VAL A 465 -1.87 -2.73 -16.99
C VAL A 465 -1.48 -3.85 -16.04
N LEU A 466 -2.45 -4.71 -15.72
CA LEU A 466 -2.23 -5.85 -14.84
C LEU A 466 -1.33 -6.93 -15.44
N THR A 467 -0.50 -7.52 -14.59
CA THR A 467 0.24 -8.76 -14.90
C THR A 467 0.02 -9.84 -13.87
N TYR A 468 0.03 -11.08 -14.33
CA TYR A 468 -0.30 -12.27 -13.58
C TYR A 468 0.90 -13.22 -13.56
N CYS A 469 1.23 -13.74 -12.38
CA CYS A 469 2.25 -14.75 -12.20
C CYS A 469 1.68 -15.90 -11.37
N TRP A 470 1.53 -17.07 -12.01
CA TRP A 470 1.04 -18.28 -11.38
C TRP A 470 2.21 -19.16 -10.97
N GLU A 471 2.32 -19.53 -9.70
CA GLU A 471 3.49 -20.23 -9.14
C GLU A 471 3.05 -21.36 -8.20
N GLN A 472 3.79 -22.46 -8.20
CA GLN A 472 3.50 -23.58 -7.30
C GLN A 472 4.01 -23.25 -5.88
N MET A 473 3.28 -23.67 -4.84
CA MET A 473 3.55 -23.37 -3.42
C MET A 473 3.71 -24.65 -2.58
N ASN A 474 4.32 -25.69 -3.17
CA ASN A 474 4.62 -26.95 -2.50
C ASN A 474 6.10 -27.02 -2.14
N SER A 475 6.44 -26.90 -0.85
CA SER A 475 7.82 -26.92 -0.37
C SER A 475 8.31 -28.30 0.04
N GLU A 476 7.51 -29.37 -0.06
CA GLU A 476 7.92 -30.68 0.43
C GLU A 476 9.13 -31.24 -0.33
N ASN A 477 9.91 -32.08 0.33
CA ASN A 477 11.04 -32.74 -0.32
C ASN A 477 10.58 -33.69 -1.42
N SER A 478 11.21 -33.60 -2.59
CA SER A 478 10.85 -34.36 -3.78
C SER A 478 12.09 -34.68 -4.63
N THR A 479 11.96 -35.65 -5.53
CA THR A 479 13.03 -35.99 -6.48
C THR A 479 13.20 -34.84 -7.48
N GLN A 480 14.46 -34.47 -7.78
CA GLN A 480 14.80 -33.40 -8.72
C GLN A 480 15.79 -33.92 -9.79
N PRO A 481 15.61 -33.64 -11.10
CA PRO A 481 14.42 -33.01 -11.71
C PRO A 481 13.11 -33.73 -11.35
N PRO A 482 11.97 -33.02 -11.32
CA PRO A 482 10.69 -33.60 -10.90
C PRO A 482 10.31 -34.85 -11.70
N VAL A 483 9.52 -35.73 -11.08
CA VAL A 483 9.03 -36.96 -11.72
C VAL A 483 7.52 -37.06 -11.56
N ALA A 484 6.84 -37.65 -12.55
CA ALA A 484 5.38 -37.73 -12.58
C ALA A 484 4.80 -38.50 -11.37
N THR A 485 5.58 -39.42 -10.82
CA THR A 485 5.20 -40.22 -9.65
C THR A 485 5.42 -39.52 -8.31
N ALA A 486 5.94 -38.29 -8.28
CA ALA A 486 6.16 -37.55 -7.05
C ALA A 486 4.82 -37.17 -6.41
N THR A 487 4.64 -37.48 -5.12
CA THR A 487 3.40 -37.22 -4.37
C THR A 487 3.36 -35.85 -3.66
N GLY A 488 4.42 -35.05 -3.77
CA GLY A 488 4.57 -33.74 -3.15
C GLY A 488 5.76 -32.96 -3.73
N GLY A 489 6.03 -31.77 -3.20
CA GLY A 489 7.11 -30.88 -3.66
C GLY A 489 6.87 -30.26 -5.04
N PRO A 490 7.81 -29.46 -5.55
CA PRO A 490 7.59 -28.69 -6.75
C PRO A 490 7.82 -29.49 -8.04
N ASN A 491 6.86 -29.38 -8.94
CA ASN A 491 6.82 -30.00 -10.26
C ASN A 491 6.81 -28.96 -11.40
N PHE A 492 6.43 -27.72 -11.11
CA PHE A 492 6.27 -26.65 -12.10
C PHE A 492 7.16 -25.46 -11.76
N ARG A 493 8.04 -25.09 -12.70
CA ARG A 493 8.87 -23.89 -12.60
C ARG A 493 8.04 -22.60 -12.63
N SER A 494 8.64 -21.50 -12.17
CA SER A 494 8.09 -20.16 -12.36
C SER A 494 8.41 -19.63 -13.77
N PHE A 495 7.61 -18.66 -14.22
CA PHE A 495 7.82 -17.86 -15.42
C PHE A 495 7.56 -16.39 -15.10
N SER A 496 8.18 -15.50 -15.87
CA SER A 496 7.94 -14.05 -15.76
C SER A 496 6.45 -13.71 -15.80
N PRO A 497 6.00 -12.69 -15.04
CA PRO A 497 4.63 -12.19 -15.10
C PRO A 497 4.21 -11.82 -16.52
N THR A 498 2.94 -12.05 -16.87
CA THR A 498 2.39 -11.71 -18.20
C THR A 498 1.04 -11.02 -18.08
N THR A 499 0.60 -10.31 -19.12
CA THR A 499 -0.77 -9.74 -19.18
C THR A 499 -1.86 -10.78 -19.41
N ASN A 500 -1.51 -12.05 -19.62
CA ASN A 500 -2.50 -13.12 -19.78
C ASN A 500 -2.91 -13.64 -18.39
N PRO A 501 -4.20 -13.56 -18.02
CA PRO A 501 -4.67 -14.09 -16.75
C PRO A 501 -4.56 -15.62 -16.65
N THR A 502 -4.45 -16.31 -17.78
CA THR A 502 -4.39 -17.76 -17.88
C THR A 502 -2.96 -18.27 -18.05
N ARG A 503 -2.53 -19.18 -17.18
CA ARG A 503 -1.31 -19.99 -17.36
C ARG A 503 -1.68 -21.44 -17.66
N TYR A 504 -1.05 -22.01 -18.69
CA TYR A 504 -1.16 -23.42 -19.06
C TYR A 504 0.01 -24.24 -18.47
N PHE A 505 -0.30 -25.43 -17.97
CA PHE A 505 0.65 -26.34 -17.31
C PHE A 505 0.63 -27.73 -17.99
N PRO A 506 1.70 -28.12 -18.71
CA PRO A 506 2.86 -27.30 -19.12
C PRO A 506 2.47 -26.19 -20.11
N SER A 507 3.41 -25.31 -20.47
CA SER A 507 3.14 -24.29 -21.49
C SER A 507 2.72 -24.90 -22.84
N ILE A 508 1.84 -24.23 -23.59
CA ILE A 508 1.40 -24.69 -24.93
C ILE A 508 2.60 -24.98 -25.87
N PRO A 509 3.65 -24.13 -25.95
CA PRO A 509 4.84 -24.45 -26.74
C PRO A 509 5.53 -25.75 -26.30
N SER A 510 5.61 -26.03 -24.99
CA SER A 510 6.18 -27.29 -24.47
C SER A 510 5.34 -28.51 -24.87
N ILE A 511 4.00 -28.38 -24.83
CA ILE A 511 3.09 -29.47 -25.22
C ILE A 511 3.23 -29.77 -26.71
N LEU A 512 3.26 -28.73 -27.56
CA LEU A 512 3.45 -28.87 -29.01
C LEU A 512 4.82 -29.46 -29.39
N ALA A 513 5.86 -29.21 -28.59
CA ALA A 513 7.16 -29.83 -28.78
C ALA A 513 7.18 -31.33 -28.41
N GLY A 514 6.14 -31.85 -27.74
CA GLY A 514 6.03 -33.24 -27.30
C GLY A 514 6.93 -33.59 -26.10
N GLY A 515 7.39 -32.59 -25.34
CA GLY A 515 8.34 -32.75 -24.25
C GLY A 515 9.81 -32.89 -24.68
N PRO A 516 10.72 -33.28 -23.76
CA PRO A 516 10.46 -33.71 -22.39
C PRO A 516 10.06 -32.56 -21.46
N PHE A 517 9.10 -32.83 -20.59
CA PHE A 517 8.64 -31.88 -19.57
C PHE A 517 9.54 -31.90 -18.34
N THR A 518 10.81 -31.52 -18.45
CA THR A 518 11.77 -31.69 -17.33
C THR A 518 11.42 -30.84 -16.10
N TRP A 519 10.85 -29.65 -16.28
CA TRP A 519 10.62 -28.66 -15.22
C TRP A 519 9.14 -28.25 -15.06
N GLU A 520 8.25 -28.89 -15.82
CA GLU A 520 6.79 -28.72 -15.74
C GLU A 520 6.13 -30.11 -15.83
N VAL A 521 6.30 -30.92 -14.78
CA VAL A 521 5.95 -32.35 -14.83
C VAL A 521 4.50 -32.60 -14.39
N LEU A 522 3.68 -33.07 -15.33
CA LEU A 522 2.33 -33.53 -15.04
C LEU A 522 2.31 -34.73 -14.08
N PRO A 523 1.53 -34.70 -12.99
CA PRO A 523 1.43 -35.82 -12.07
C PRO A 523 0.75 -37.05 -12.66
N SER A 524 1.30 -38.23 -12.39
CA SER A 524 0.71 -39.54 -12.72
C SER A 524 0.08 -40.23 -11.50
N VAL A 525 -0.01 -39.53 -10.36
CA VAL A 525 -0.46 -40.04 -9.05
C VAL A 525 -1.51 -39.12 -8.45
N ASN A 526 -2.19 -39.60 -7.39
CA ASN A 526 -3.02 -38.71 -6.57
C ASN A 526 -2.12 -37.77 -5.79
N ARG A 527 -2.29 -36.47 -5.96
CA ARG A 527 -1.62 -35.45 -5.14
C ARG A 527 -2.38 -34.13 -5.18
N THR A 528 -2.24 -33.36 -4.12
CA THR A 528 -2.69 -31.97 -4.08
C THR A 528 -1.48 -31.08 -4.34
N MET A 529 -1.67 -30.11 -5.22
CA MET A 529 -0.69 -29.07 -5.55
C MET A 529 -1.28 -27.73 -5.13
N ASN A 530 -0.50 -26.94 -4.41
CA ASN A 530 -0.88 -25.59 -4.04
C ASN A 530 -0.31 -24.65 -5.09
N PHE A 531 -1.10 -23.68 -5.54
CA PHE A 531 -0.67 -22.63 -6.45
C PHE A 531 -1.05 -21.27 -5.90
N ARG A 532 -0.23 -20.27 -6.17
CA ARG A 532 -0.51 -18.86 -5.94
C ARG A 532 -0.58 -18.13 -7.26
N VAL A 533 -1.54 -17.23 -7.41
CA VAL A 533 -1.44 -16.14 -8.39
C VAL A 533 -1.02 -14.87 -7.69
N VAL A 534 -0.05 -14.16 -8.26
CA VAL A 534 0.30 -12.79 -7.88
C VAL A 534 -0.09 -11.86 -9.02
N VAL A 535 -0.93 -10.88 -8.73
CA VAL A 535 -1.34 -9.81 -9.65
C VAL A 535 -0.60 -8.53 -9.29
N ARG A 536 0.05 -7.89 -10.26
CA ARG A 536 0.74 -6.59 -10.12
C ARG A 536 0.07 -5.57 -11.01
N ASP A 537 -0.11 -4.35 -10.52
CA ASP A 537 -0.59 -3.20 -11.31
C ASP A 537 0.48 -2.59 -12.23
N ASN A 538 1.76 -2.83 -11.95
CA ASN A 538 2.91 -2.24 -12.65
C ASN A 538 2.97 -0.70 -12.60
N GLU A 539 2.43 -0.06 -11.56
CA GLU A 539 2.54 1.39 -11.41
C GLU A 539 4.02 1.81 -11.25
N VAL A 540 4.43 2.81 -12.04
CA VAL A 540 5.84 3.22 -12.15
C VAL A 540 6.38 3.81 -10.85
N ASN A 541 5.53 4.50 -10.09
CA ASN A 541 5.91 5.11 -8.81
C ASN A 541 5.92 4.14 -7.62
N GLY A 542 5.61 2.87 -7.87
CA GLY A 542 5.60 1.79 -6.88
C GLY A 542 4.36 0.93 -7.09
N SER A 543 4.57 -0.34 -7.44
CA SER A 543 3.46 -1.22 -7.80
C SER A 543 2.79 -1.80 -6.56
N CYS A 544 1.46 -1.85 -6.58
CA CYS A 544 0.68 -2.61 -5.63
C CYS A 544 0.37 -3.99 -6.20
N ASN A 545 0.14 -4.93 -5.29
CA ASN A 545 -0.08 -6.31 -5.63
C ASN A 545 -1.19 -6.94 -4.80
N ASP A 546 -1.82 -7.93 -5.39
CA ASP A 546 -2.81 -8.81 -4.76
C ASP A 546 -2.43 -10.27 -5.05
N HIS A 547 -2.82 -11.18 -4.17
CA HIS A 547 -2.58 -12.60 -4.39
C HIS A 547 -3.72 -13.49 -3.90
N GLU A 548 -3.83 -14.66 -4.51
CA GLU A 548 -4.81 -15.67 -4.12
C GLU A 548 -4.15 -17.06 -4.21
N ASP A 549 -4.37 -17.87 -3.17
CA ASP A 549 -3.93 -19.25 -3.11
C ASP A 549 -5.06 -20.20 -3.50
N ILE A 550 -4.74 -21.20 -4.30
CA ILE A 550 -5.68 -22.25 -4.73
C ILE A 550 -5.03 -23.62 -4.65
N THR A 551 -5.88 -24.64 -4.75
CA THR A 551 -5.45 -26.04 -4.85
C THR A 551 -5.80 -26.66 -6.19
N VAL A 552 -4.93 -27.55 -6.68
CA VAL A 552 -5.17 -28.43 -7.83
C VAL A 552 -4.88 -29.85 -7.37
N THR A 553 -5.89 -30.70 -7.33
CA THR A 553 -5.75 -32.10 -6.96
C THR A 553 -5.74 -32.97 -8.21
N THR A 554 -4.74 -33.81 -8.40
CA THR A 554 -4.75 -34.82 -9.46
C THR A 554 -5.38 -36.11 -8.96
N THR A 555 -6.14 -36.80 -9.81
CA THR A 555 -6.71 -38.12 -9.50
C THR A 555 -6.36 -39.17 -10.54
N THR A 556 -5.95 -40.37 -10.12
CA THR A 556 -5.70 -41.54 -10.98
C THR A 556 -6.98 -42.31 -11.31
N SER A 557 -8.11 -41.92 -10.72
CA SER A 557 -9.43 -42.47 -11.06
C SER A 557 -9.95 -41.97 -12.42
N ALA A 558 -9.31 -40.95 -12.99
CA ALA A 558 -9.58 -40.40 -14.31
C ALA A 558 -8.27 -40.06 -15.03
N GLY A 559 -8.34 -39.97 -16.36
CA GLY A 559 -7.22 -39.56 -17.21
C GLY A 559 -6.41 -40.73 -17.82
N PRO A 560 -5.50 -40.43 -18.76
CA PRO A 560 -5.28 -39.11 -19.35
C PRO A 560 -6.45 -38.70 -20.26
N PHE A 561 -6.85 -37.43 -20.19
CA PHE A 561 -7.75 -36.82 -21.17
C PHE A 561 -6.93 -36.47 -22.41
N VAL A 562 -7.35 -36.92 -23.60
CA VAL A 562 -6.52 -36.85 -24.82
C VAL A 562 -7.34 -36.53 -26.08
N VAL A 563 -6.90 -35.59 -26.90
CA VAL A 563 -7.42 -35.31 -28.25
C VAL A 563 -6.90 -36.36 -29.24
N ASN A 564 -7.83 -37.14 -29.80
CA ASN A 564 -7.52 -38.24 -30.71
C ASN A 564 -7.47 -37.79 -32.18
N TYR A 565 -8.30 -36.81 -32.57
CA TYR A 565 -8.31 -36.25 -33.92
C TYR A 565 -8.71 -34.76 -33.88
N PRO A 566 -8.00 -33.86 -34.60
CA PRO A 566 -6.98 -34.11 -35.63
C PRO A 566 -5.53 -34.14 -35.12
N THR A 567 -5.00 -35.32 -34.80
CA THR A 567 -3.69 -35.45 -34.14
C THR A 567 -2.56 -35.95 -35.06
N ALA A 568 -2.88 -36.51 -36.23
CA ALA A 568 -1.87 -37.05 -37.17
C ALA A 568 -1.24 -35.96 -38.06
N ALA A 569 0.03 -36.13 -38.40
CA ALA A 569 0.72 -35.22 -39.33
C ALA A 569 0.10 -35.27 -40.75
N GLY A 570 0.03 -34.12 -41.42
CA GLY A 570 -0.45 -33.99 -42.79
C GLY A 570 -1.97 -33.91 -42.97
N ILE A 571 -2.74 -33.82 -41.87
CA ILE A 571 -4.19 -33.59 -41.94
C ILE A 571 -4.46 -32.25 -42.64
N THR A 572 -5.45 -32.26 -43.54
CA THR A 572 -5.94 -31.06 -44.23
C THR A 572 -7.45 -30.99 -44.12
N TRP A 573 -7.97 -29.88 -43.61
CA TRP A 573 -9.40 -29.58 -43.52
C TRP A 573 -9.78 -28.49 -44.53
N PRO A 574 -10.86 -28.67 -45.30
CA PRO A 574 -11.45 -27.57 -46.05
C PRO A 574 -12.15 -26.57 -45.12
N GLY A 575 -11.93 -25.28 -45.32
CA GLY A 575 -12.66 -24.21 -44.65
C GLY A 575 -14.15 -24.28 -44.99
N ASN A 576 -15.02 -23.88 -44.06
CA ASN A 576 -16.48 -24.05 -44.11
C ASN A 576 -16.97 -25.49 -44.21
N SER A 577 -16.10 -26.50 -44.10
CA SER A 577 -16.57 -27.89 -43.99
C SER A 577 -16.90 -28.23 -42.55
N THR A 578 -17.80 -29.20 -42.37
CA THR A 578 -18.00 -29.87 -41.09
C THR A 578 -16.92 -30.94 -40.90
N GLN A 579 -16.24 -30.92 -39.77
CA GLN A 579 -15.25 -31.92 -39.37
C GLN A 579 -15.58 -32.42 -37.97
N THR A 580 -15.34 -33.71 -37.72
CA THR A 580 -15.56 -34.30 -36.39
C THR A 580 -14.27 -34.21 -35.59
N VAL A 581 -14.30 -33.58 -34.41
CA VAL A 581 -13.23 -33.65 -33.40
C VAL A 581 -13.53 -34.80 -32.45
N THR A 582 -12.52 -35.59 -32.09
CA THR A 582 -12.69 -36.72 -31.15
C THR A 582 -11.64 -36.69 -30.05
N TRP A 583 -12.02 -37.12 -28.85
CA TRP A 583 -11.18 -37.16 -27.66
C TRP A 583 -11.52 -38.35 -26.74
N SER A 584 -10.63 -38.66 -25.82
CA SER A 584 -10.80 -39.69 -24.81
C SER A 584 -11.40 -39.08 -23.55
N VAL A 585 -12.67 -39.38 -23.26
CA VAL A 585 -13.37 -38.88 -22.05
C VAL A 585 -12.68 -39.32 -20.77
N ALA A 586 -12.04 -40.50 -20.75
CA ALA A 586 -11.15 -40.95 -19.68
C ALA A 586 -11.72 -40.81 -18.24
N ASN A 587 -12.99 -41.15 -18.04
CA ASN A 587 -13.72 -41.07 -16.77
C ASN A 587 -13.82 -39.66 -16.17
N THR A 588 -13.59 -38.61 -16.96
CA THR A 588 -13.60 -37.21 -16.47
C THR A 588 -14.99 -36.65 -16.18
N THR A 589 -16.05 -37.26 -16.70
CA THR A 589 -17.44 -36.92 -16.36
C THR A 589 -17.87 -37.40 -14.98
N ALA A 590 -17.14 -38.34 -14.37
CA ALA A 590 -17.44 -38.86 -13.04
C ALA A 590 -16.75 -38.04 -11.94
N ALA A 591 -17.35 -38.01 -10.75
CA ALA A 591 -16.69 -37.47 -9.56
C ALA A 591 -15.39 -38.24 -9.26
N PRO A 592 -14.32 -37.58 -8.79
CA PRO A 592 -14.27 -36.18 -8.33
C PRO A 592 -13.99 -35.12 -9.42
N VAL A 593 -13.74 -35.50 -10.68
CA VAL A 593 -13.44 -34.54 -11.76
C VAL A 593 -14.70 -33.82 -12.24
N SER A 594 -15.81 -34.56 -12.44
CA SER A 594 -17.16 -34.02 -12.69
C SER A 594 -17.29 -33.07 -13.90
N CYS A 595 -16.48 -33.25 -14.94
CA CYS A 595 -16.54 -32.44 -16.16
C CYS A 595 -17.62 -32.97 -17.12
N ALA A 596 -18.85 -32.48 -17.00
CA ALA A 596 -19.97 -32.94 -17.81
C ALA A 596 -19.87 -32.51 -19.28
N ASN A 597 -19.37 -31.29 -19.52
CA ASN A 597 -19.30 -30.66 -20.83
C ASN A 597 -17.90 -30.11 -21.13
N VAL A 598 -17.58 -29.93 -22.40
CA VAL A 598 -16.31 -29.39 -22.90
C VAL A 598 -16.57 -28.27 -23.91
N ASP A 599 -15.58 -27.39 -24.05
CA ASP A 599 -15.46 -26.44 -25.14
C ASP A 599 -14.41 -26.93 -26.14
N ILE A 600 -14.65 -26.66 -27.43
CA ILE A 600 -13.70 -26.97 -28.50
C ILE A 600 -13.23 -25.67 -29.10
N MET A 601 -11.92 -25.43 -29.00
CA MET A 601 -11.26 -24.24 -29.51
C MET A 601 -10.34 -24.58 -30.67
N ILE A 602 -10.13 -23.62 -31.57
CA ILE A 602 -9.17 -23.69 -32.65
C ILE A 602 -8.20 -22.52 -32.59
N SER A 603 -6.93 -22.83 -32.76
CA SER A 603 -5.89 -21.85 -33.06
C SER A 603 -5.56 -21.90 -34.55
N LEU A 604 -5.34 -20.73 -35.16
CA LEU A 604 -4.91 -20.61 -36.56
C LEU A 604 -3.45 -20.13 -36.68
N ASP A 605 -2.83 -19.78 -35.56
CA ASP A 605 -1.52 -19.12 -35.45
C ASP A 605 -0.48 -19.97 -34.70
N GLY A 606 -0.68 -21.29 -34.63
CA GLY A 606 0.26 -22.21 -34.00
C GLY A 606 0.19 -22.23 -32.48
N GLY A 607 -0.96 -21.89 -31.90
CA GLY A 607 -1.24 -22.00 -30.47
C GLY A 607 -1.02 -20.71 -29.70
N ALA A 608 -0.82 -19.58 -30.39
CA ALA A 608 -0.66 -18.27 -29.74
C ALA A 608 -2.01 -17.70 -29.30
N THR A 609 -3.07 -17.90 -30.10
CA THR A 609 -4.45 -17.56 -29.75
C THR A 609 -5.40 -18.71 -30.05
N PHE A 610 -6.44 -18.86 -29.23
CA PHE A 610 -7.49 -19.86 -29.40
C PHE A 610 -8.86 -19.19 -29.48
N THR A 611 -9.73 -19.71 -30.36
CA THR A 611 -11.09 -19.22 -30.56
C THR A 611 -12.08 -20.37 -30.48
N ASN A 612 -13.21 -20.18 -29.80
CA ASN A 612 -14.20 -21.25 -29.62
C ASN A 612 -14.94 -21.53 -30.93
N ILE A 613 -15.05 -22.81 -31.28
CA ILE A 613 -15.81 -23.32 -32.43
C ILE A 613 -16.96 -24.24 -32.04
N ALA A 614 -16.98 -24.71 -30.78
CA ALA A 614 -18.14 -25.27 -30.10
C ALA A 614 -18.02 -24.98 -28.60
N ASN A 615 -19.13 -24.68 -27.93
CA ASN A 615 -19.15 -24.42 -26.48
C ASN A 615 -20.19 -25.33 -25.82
N ASP A 616 -19.94 -25.68 -24.56
CA ASP A 616 -20.86 -26.40 -23.68
C ASP A 616 -21.40 -27.70 -24.31
N VAL A 617 -20.54 -28.43 -25.04
CA VAL A 617 -20.92 -29.70 -25.68
C VAL A 617 -20.72 -30.86 -24.72
N PRO A 618 -21.57 -31.90 -24.73
CA PRO A 618 -21.41 -33.06 -23.86
C PRO A 618 -20.00 -33.67 -23.96
N ASN A 619 -19.40 -34.00 -22.83
CA ASN A 619 -18.11 -34.68 -22.77
C ASN A 619 -18.28 -36.18 -23.04
N ASP A 620 -18.68 -36.54 -24.26
CA ASP A 620 -18.98 -37.91 -24.71
C ASP A 620 -17.96 -38.49 -25.70
N GLY A 621 -16.94 -37.70 -26.07
CA GLY A 621 -15.78 -38.11 -26.85
C GLY A 621 -15.82 -37.72 -28.33
N SER A 622 -16.89 -37.06 -28.81
CA SER A 622 -16.98 -36.65 -30.21
C SER A 622 -17.89 -35.46 -30.43
N GLN A 623 -17.48 -34.51 -31.27
CA GLN A 623 -18.31 -33.38 -31.67
C GLN A 623 -18.01 -32.96 -33.10
N ASP A 624 -19.08 -32.73 -33.88
CA ASP A 624 -18.97 -32.08 -35.19
C ASP A 624 -18.83 -30.58 -35.04
N VAL A 625 -17.81 -30.01 -35.70
CA VAL A 625 -17.48 -28.58 -35.69
C VAL A 625 -17.43 -28.03 -37.11
N THR A 626 -17.76 -26.75 -37.26
CA THR A 626 -17.59 -26.05 -38.54
C THR A 626 -16.21 -25.39 -38.59
N VAL A 627 -15.42 -25.74 -39.60
CA VAL A 627 -14.05 -25.24 -39.74
C VAL A 627 -14.07 -23.79 -40.23
N PRO A 628 -13.34 -22.85 -39.58
CA PRO A 628 -13.22 -21.48 -40.06
C PRO A 628 -12.67 -21.42 -41.49
N ASN A 629 -13.19 -20.52 -42.32
CA ASN A 629 -12.72 -20.35 -43.70
C ASN A 629 -11.46 -19.47 -43.83
N SER A 630 -10.49 -19.69 -42.96
CA SER A 630 -9.21 -18.98 -42.96
C SER A 630 -8.11 -19.98 -43.26
N SER A 631 -7.40 -19.80 -44.38
CA SER A 631 -6.32 -20.70 -44.74
C SER A 631 -5.14 -20.56 -43.77
N THR A 632 -4.65 -21.67 -43.23
CA THR A 632 -3.46 -21.71 -42.39
C THR A 632 -2.81 -23.08 -42.48
N THR A 633 -1.50 -23.16 -42.25
CA THR A 633 -0.77 -24.44 -42.11
C THR A 633 -0.49 -24.80 -40.65
N ASN A 634 -0.91 -23.94 -39.71
CA ASN A 634 -0.54 -24.00 -38.30
C ASN A 634 -1.78 -24.18 -37.39
N ALA A 635 -2.82 -24.86 -37.87
CA ALA A 635 -4.04 -25.03 -37.09
C ALA A 635 -3.84 -26.04 -35.96
N ILE A 636 -4.42 -25.77 -34.79
CA ILE A 636 -4.41 -26.65 -33.60
C ILE A 636 -5.83 -26.69 -33.04
N ILE A 637 -6.27 -27.88 -32.62
CA ILE A 637 -7.51 -28.05 -31.84
C ILE A 637 -7.16 -28.19 -30.38
N MET A 638 -7.90 -27.50 -29.52
CA MET A 638 -7.93 -27.71 -28.08
C MET A 638 -9.32 -28.18 -27.68
N VAL A 639 -9.37 -29.20 -26.83
CA VAL A 639 -10.60 -29.58 -26.11
C VAL A 639 -10.34 -29.33 -24.64
N ILE A 640 -11.17 -28.48 -24.02
CA ILE A 640 -11.02 -28.01 -22.64
C ILE A 640 -12.33 -28.25 -21.89
N CYS A 641 -12.27 -28.59 -20.60
CA CYS A 641 -13.46 -28.63 -19.77
C CYS A 641 -14.17 -27.26 -19.77
N GLU A 642 -15.50 -27.22 -19.75
CA GLU A 642 -16.28 -25.97 -19.87
C GLU A 642 -15.90 -24.91 -18.82
N ASN A 643 -15.51 -25.35 -17.63
CA ASN A 643 -15.03 -24.48 -16.55
C ASN A 643 -13.56 -24.01 -16.70
N GLY A 644 -12.88 -24.39 -17.79
CA GLY A 644 -11.52 -23.97 -18.10
C GLY A 644 -10.39 -24.71 -17.36
N THR A 645 -10.68 -25.81 -16.65
CA THR A 645 -9.73 -26.40 -15.67
C THR A 645 -8.68 -27.33 -16.26
N PHE A 646 -9.06 -28.29 -17.11
CA PHE A 646 -8.12 -29.21 -17.77
C PHE A 646 -8.41 -29.33 -19.26
N PHE A 647 -7.39 -29.64 -20.04
CA PHE A 647 -7.48 -29.67 -21.50
C PHE A 647 -6.50 -30.67 -22.12
N ASP A 648 -6.67 -30.91 -23.41
CA ASP A 648 -5.61 -31.43 -24.27
C ASP A 648 -5.67 -30.76 -25.64
N ILE A 649 -4.57 -30.84 -26.40
CA ILE A 649 -4.44 -30.29 -27.76
C ILE A 649 -4.06 -31.36 -28.78
N SER A 650 -4.36 -31.12 -30.05
CA SER A 650 -3.86 -31.97 -31.14
C SER A 650 -2.33 -32.03 -31.16
N ASN A 651 -1.73 -33.23 -31.17
CA ASN A 651 -0.26 -33.40 -31.11
C ASN A 651 0.51 -32.81 -32.30
N ASN A 652 -0.15 -32.57 -33.43
CA ASN A 652 0.47 -31.97 -34.61
C ASN A 652 -0.38 -30.82 -35.12
N VAL A 653 0.28 -29.81 -35.70
CA VAL A 653 -0.43 -28.80 -36.49
C VAL A 653 -1.03 -29.43 -37.75
N PHE A 654 -2.21 -28.96 -38.15
CA PHE A 654 -2.86 -29.37 -39.40
C PHE A 654 -3.13 -28.17 -40.31
N THR A 655 -3.43 -28.45 -41.58
CA THR A 655 -3.67 -27.41 -42.59
C THR A 655 -5.17 -27.16 -42.75
N ILE A 656 -5.57 -25.89 -42.84
CA ILE A 656 -6.88 -25.47 -43.32
C ILE A 656 -6.70 -24.85 -44.70
N THR A 657 -7.46 -25.34 -45.67
CA THR A 657 -7.54 -24.75 -47.02
C THR A 657 -8.79 -23.92 -47.14
N ALA A 658 -8.68 -22.66 -47.57
CA ALA A 658 -9.87 -21.84 -47.76
C ALA A 658 -10.74 -22.39 -48.90
N ALA A 659 -12.05 -22.48 -48.68
CA ALA A 659 -13.02 -22.73 -49.72
C ALA A 659 -12.92 -21.61 -50.79
N THR A 660 -12.97 -21.99 -52.07
CA THR A 660 -12.77 -21.07 -53.20
C THR A 660 -14.03 -20.81 -54.02
N ASN A 661 -15.07 -21.65 -53.89
CA ASN A 661 -16.35 -21.48 -54.58
C ASN A 661 -17.47 -22.12 -53.72
N ASP A 662 -18.07 -21.32 -52.83
CA ASP A 662 -19.05 -21.76 -51.83
C ASP A 662 -19.91 -20.57 -51.35
N TYR A 663 -20.80 -20.76 -50.38
CA TYR A 663 -21.50 -19.70 -49.68
C TYR A 663 -21.23 -19.77 -48.17
N THR A 664 -21.60 -18.73 -47.44
CA THR A 664 -21.65 -18.74 -45.97
C THR A 664 -23.07 -18.48 -45.50
N VAL A 665 -23.41 -18.99 -44.33
CA VAL A 665 -24.60 -18.58 -43.58
C VAL A 665 -24.12 -17.99 -42.28
N SER A 666 -24.46 -16.74 -42.02
CA SER A 666 -24.19 -16.09 -40.73
C SER A 666 -25.38 -15.25 -40.32
N LEU A 667 -25.47 -14.91 -39.04
CA LEU A 667 -26.44 -13.93 -38.57
C LEU A 667 -25.71 -12.65 -38.22
N THR A 668 -26.35 -11.49 -38.44
CA THR A 668 -25.82 -10.21 -37.95
C THR A 668 -25.73 -10.18 -36.43
N THR A 669 -26.63 -10.90 -35.76
CA THR A 669 -26.66 -11.15 -34.32
C THR A 669 -27.05 -12.60 -34.11
N SER A 670 -26.27 -13.38 -33.36
CA SER A 670 -26.57 -14.79 -33.06
C SER A 670 -27.59 -14.93 -31.93
N SER A 671 -27.86 -13.88 -31.15
CA SER A 671 -28.91 -13.86 -30.14
C SER A 671 -29.84 -12.67 -30.32
N VAL A 672 -31.13 -12.88 -30.04
CA VAL A 672 -32.16 -11.82 -30.00
C VAL A 672 -33.06 -12.07 -28.81
N SER A 673 -33.33 -11.01 -28.05
CA SER A 673 -34.35 -11.03 -27.01
C SER A 673 -35.68 -10.57 -27.57
N ALA A 674 -36.76 -11.26 -27.20
CA ALA A 674 -38.13 -10.89 -27.55
C ALA A 674 -39.00 -10.92 -26.30
N CYS A 675 -39.90 -9.95 -26.17
CA CYS A 675 -40.93 -10.02 -25.13
C CYS A 675 -41.99 -11.02 -25.52
N GLN A 676 -42.58 -11.73 -24.55
CA GLN A 676 -43.77 -12.54 -24.80
C GLN A 676 -44.85 -11.70 -25.52
N GLY A 677 -45.27 -12.16 -26.70
CA GLY A 677 -46.23 -11.46 -27.56
C GLY A 677 -45.61 -10.61 -28.67
N SER A 678 -44.28 -10.44 -28.68
CA SER A 678 -43.54 -9.77 -29.75
C SER A 678 -42.67 -10.76 -30.53
N ASP A 679 -42.44 -10.49 -31.80
CA ASP A 679 -41.58 -11.33 -32.64
C ASP A 679 -40.09 -11.07 -32.36
N GLY A 680 -39.28 -12.13 -32.39
CA GLY A 680 -37.82 -12.03 -32.46
C GLY A 680 -37.37 -11.93 -33.91
N VAL A 681 -36.54 -10.96 -34.26
CA VAL A 681 -36.12 -10.72 -35.66
C VAL A 681 -34.62 -10.81 -35.78
N PHE A 682 -34.15 -11.73 -36.64
CA PHE A 682 -32.76 -11.88 -37.02
C PHE A 682 -32.56 -11.47 -38.47
N THR A 683 -31.34 -11.02 -38.81
CA THR A 683 -30.93 -10.89 -40.21
C THR A 683 -29.91 -11.98 -40.52
N VAL A 684 -30.27 -12.89 -41.42
CA VAL A 684 -29.42 -13.96 -41.91
C VAL A 684 -28.69 -13.45 -43.16
N GLN A 685 -27.38 -13.38 -43.09
CA GLN A 685 -26.50 -13.05 -44.21
C GLN A 685 -26.11 -14.34 -44.93
N VAL A 686 -26.31 -14.36 -46.25
CA VAL A 686 -25.82 -15.44 -47.10
C VAL A 686 -24.66 -14.90 -47.92
N GLY A 687 -23.44 -15.12 -47.46
CA GLY A 687 -22.23 -14.61 -48.11
C GLY A 687 -21.87 -15.40 -49.37
N GLN A 688 -21.22 -14.73 -50.32
CA GLN A 688 -20.69 -15.36 -51.53
C GLN A 688 -19.19 -15.59 -51.38
N ILE A 689 -18.72 -16.81 -51.69
CA ILE A 689 -17.30 -17.13 -51.81
C ILE A 689 -16.99 -17.45 -53.28
N GLY A 690 -16.01 -16.73 -53.85
CA GLY A 690 -15.63 -16.88 -55.24
C GLY A 690 -16.74 -16.49 -56.21
N SER A 691 -17.11 -17.39 -57.11
CA SER A 691 -18.14 -17.20 -58.13
C SER A 691 -19.47 -17.89 -57.81
N TYR A 692 -19.67 -18.36 -56.58
CA TYR A 692 -20.83 -19.16 -56.21
C TYR A 692 -22.12 -18.33 -56.21
N THR A 693 -23.13 -18.73 -56.98
CA THR A 693 -24.39 -17.97 -57.15
C THR A 693 -25.64 -18.83 -57.01
N ASP A 694 -25.49 -20.11 -56.63
CA ASP A 694 -26.61 -21.02 -56.55
C ASP A 694 -27.53 -20.64 -55.37
N PRO A 695 -28.86 -20.58 -55.54
CA PRO A 695 -29.77 -20.18 -54.48
C PRO A 695 -29.66 -21.06 -53.23
N VAL A 696 -29.70 -20.45 -52.06
CA VAL A 696 -29.60 -21.08 -50.74
C VAL A 696 -30.98 -21.10 -50.09
N THR A 697 -31.52 -22.28 -49.82
CA THR A 697 -32.79 -22.44 -49.11
C THR A 697 -32.55 -22.43 -47.61
N LEU A 698 -33.15 -21.50 -46.89
CA LEU A 698 -33.02 -21.35 -45.44
C LEU A 698 -34.13 -22.12 -44.69
N SER A 699 -33.80 -22.67 -43.54
CA SER A 699 -34.72 -23.27 -42.58
C SER A 699 -34.20 -23.10 -41.15
N ALA A 700 -35.04 -23.38 -40.15
CA ALA A 700 -34.64 -23.40 -38.75
C ALA A 700 -34.99 -24.76 -38.14
N THR A 701 -34.07 -25.31 -37.33
CA THR A 701 -34.26 -26.57 -36.58
C THR A 701 -34.00 -26.33 -35.10
N GLY A 702 -34.60 -27.14 -34.22
CA GLY A 702 -34.38 -27.05 -32.76
C GLY A 702 -35.29 -26.07 -32.01
N LEU A 703 -36.22 -25.37 -32.69
CA LEU A 703 -37.19 -24.50 -32.01
C LEU A 703 -38.21 -25.31 -31.19
N PRO A 704 -38.59 -24.85 -29.98
CA PRO A 704 -39.62 -25.49 -29.15
C PRO A 704 -41.01 -25.38 -29.80
N GLY A 705 -41.91 -26.31 -29.46
CA GLY A 705 -43.29 -26.28 -29.92
C GLY A 705 -43.99 -24.98 -29.49
N GLY A 706 -44.52 -24.22 -30.47
CA GLY A 706 -45.17 -22.92 -30.26
C GLY A 706 -44.46 -21.76 -30.97
N LEU A 707 -43.15 -21.85 -31.20
CA LEU A 707 -42.41 -20.87 -32.01
C LEU A 707 -42.43 -21.24 -33.49
N VAL A 708 -42.58 -20.23 -34.35
CA VAL A 708 -42.60 -20.39 -35.81
C VAL A 708 -41.55 -19.49 -36.45
N ALA A 709 -40.63 -20.08 -37.22
CA ALA A 709 -39.62 -19.38 -38.00
C ALA A 709 -40.11 -19.11 -39.44
N LEU A 710 -40.09 -17.85 -39.84
CA LEU A 710 -40.38 -17.41 -41.20
C LEU A 710 -39.17 -16.68 -41.80
N PHE A 711 -38.75 -17.08 -43.00
CA PHE A 711 -37.66 -16.43 -43.74
C PHE A 711 -38.20 -15.65 -44.93
N SER A 712 -37.74 -14.41 -45.13
CA SER A 712 -38.09 -13.58 -46.28
C SER A 712 -36.92 -12.70 -46.72
N PRO A 713 -36.40 -12.81 -47.96
CA PRO A 713 -36.72 -13.84 -48.98
C PRO A 713 -36.15 -15.23 -48.66
N ASN A 714 -36.74 -16.29 -49.19
CA ASN A 714 -36.22 -17.67 -49.12
C ASN A 714 -36.70 -18.47 -50.36
N PRO A 715 -35.80 -19.00 -51.22
CA PRO A 715 -34.33 -19.04 -51.11
C PRO A 715 -33.64 -17.69 -51.36
N VAL A 716 -32.38 -17.58 -50.94
CA VAL A 716 -31.51 -16.40 -51.03
C VAL A 716 -30.37 -16.66 -52.00
N THR A 717 -30.12 -15.75 -52.94
CA THR A 717 -28.90 -15.81 -53.77
C THR A 717 -27.70 -15.31 -52.95
N PRO A 718 -26.58 -16.05 -52.89
CA PRO A 718 -25.35 -15.62 -52.21
C PRO A 718 -24.93 -14.19 -52.55
N GLY A 719 -24.49 -13.43 -51.54
CA GLY A 719 -24.24 -11.99 -51.58
C GLY A 719 -25.42 -11.13 -51.07
N ASN A 720 -26.53 -11.74 -50.66
CA ASN A 720 -27.73 -11.06 -50.13
C ASN A 720 -28.10 -11.59 -48.73
N SER A 721 -29.15 -11.04 -48.14
CA SER A 721 -29.65 -11.41 -46.81
C SER A 721 -31.12 -11.84 -46.81
N SER A 722 -31.54 -12.56 -45.77
CA SER A 722 -32.93 -12.84 -45.42
C SER A 722 -33.24 -12.31 -44.02
N THR A 723 -34.44 -11.79 -43.84
CA THR A 723 -35.00 -11.57 -42.49
C THR A 723 -35.56 -12.89 -41.98
N LEU A 724 -35.18 -13.30 -40.77
CA LEU A 724 -35.77 -14.42 -40.04
C LEU A 724 -36.64 -13.85 -38.92
N THR A 725 -37.93 -14.09 -38.98
CA THR A 725 -38.90 -13.71 -37.95
C THR A 725 -39.32 -14.95 -37.17
N ILE A 726 -39.04 -14.96 -35.86
CA ILE A 726 -39.52 -15.94 -34.91
C ILE A 726 -40.78 -15.37 -34.23
N SER A 727 -41.93 -15.97 -34.52
CA SER A 727 -43.24 -15.57 -33.97
C SER A 727 -43.80 -16.63 -33.03
N GLY A 728 -44.90 -16.33 -32.34
CA GLY A 728 -45.55 -17.25 -31.40
C GLY A 728 -45.00 -17.21 -29.97
N THR A 729 -44.20 -16.20 -29.63
CA THR A 729 -43.55 -16.03 -28.31
C THR A 729 -44.52 -15.92 -27.14
N ALA A 730 -45.80 -15.57 -27.38
CA ALA A 730 -46.84 -15.57 -26.34
C ALA A 730 -47.21 -16.97 -25.82
N GLY A 731 -46.95 -18.02 -26.61
CA GLY A 731 -47.33 -19.40 -26.29
C GLY A 731 -46.23 -20.23 -25.60
N VAL A 732 -45.06 -19.65 -25.37
CA VAL A 732 -43.93 -20.32 -24.71
C VAL A 732 -43.61 -19.65 -23.38
N SER A 733 -43.15 -20.43 -22.41
CA SER A 733 -42.68 -19.90 -21.12
C SER A 733 -41.49 -18.94 -21.33
N PRO A 734 -41.25 -17.99 -20.41
CA PRO A 734 -40.01 -17.22 -20.44
C PRO A 734 -38.81 -18.16 -20.33
N GLY A 735 -37.78 -17.90 -21.12
CA GLY A 735 -36.60 -18.78 -21.21
C GLY A 735 -35.76 -18.52 -22.44
N THR A 736 -34.62 -19.18 -22.49
CA THR A 736 -33.66 -19.10 -23.59
C THR A 736 -33.75 -20.36 -24.44
N TYR A 737 -33.96 -20.18 -25.74
CA TYR A 737 -34.18 -21.28 -26.67
C TYR A 737 -33.10 -21.26 -27.76
N PRO A 738 -32.08 -22.14 -27.68
CA PRO A 738 -31.14 -22.32 -28.76
C PRO A 738 -31.81 -23.03 -29.94
N PHE A 739 -31.47 -22.62 -31.15
CA PHE A 739 -31.92 -23.23 -32.39
C PHE A 739 -30.82 -23.07 -33.46
N THR A 740 -30.97 -23.74 -34.60
CA THR A 740 -30.00 -23.67 -35.70
C THR A 740 -30.66 -23.13 -36.96
N VAL A 741 -30.09 -22.09 -37.55
CA VAL A 741 -30.42 -21.66 -38.91
C VAL A 741 -29.61 -22.50 -39.88
N GLN A 742 -30.27 -23.09 -40.86
CA GLN A 742 -29.67 -23.96 -41.86
C GLN A 742 -29.90 -23.38 -43.26
N GLY A 743 -28.84 -23.11 -44.00
CA GLY A 743 -28.88 -22.92 -45.44
C GLY A 743 -28.55 -24.21 -46.17
N ASN A 744 -29.29 -24.51 -47.23
CA ASN A 744 -29.08 -25.68 -48.07
C ASN A 744 -29.00 -25.25 -49.55
N SER A 745 -27.89 -25.60 -50.20
CA SER A 745 -27.64 -25.31 -51.61
C SER A 745 -26.78 -26.41 -52.24
N THR A 746 -26.32 -26.23 -53.47
CA THR A 746 -25.59 -27.27 -54.23
C THR A 746 -24.20 -27.58 -53.69
N SER A 747 -23.51 -26.61 -53.06
CA SER A 747 -22.22 -26.85 -52.37
C SER A 747 -22.37 -27.56 -51.01
N GLY A 748 -23.60 -27.78 -50.55
CA GLY A 748 -23.89 -28.46 -49.29
C GLY A 748 -24.74 -27.63 -48.34
N ILE A 749 -24.79 -28.08 -47.09
CA ILE A 749 -25.52 -27.46 -45.99
C ILE A 749 -24.55 -26.66 -45.15
N HIS A 750 -24.88 -25.39 -44.88
CA HIS A 750 -24.17 -24.53 -43.93
C HIS A 750 -25.12 -24.12 -42.82
N THR A 751 -24.65 -24.15 -41.58
CA THR A 751 -25.46 -23.82 -40.42
C THR A 751 -24.91 -22.62 -39.67
N ALA A 752 -25.78 -21.93 -38.94
CA ALA A 752 -25.40 -20.91 -38.00
C ALA A 752 -26.27 -21.07 -36.74
N PRO A 753 -25.65 -21.28 -35.55
CA PRO A 753 -26.41 -21.37 -34.31
C PRO A 753 -27.01 -20.00 -33.97
N ALA A 754 -28.21 -20.02 -33.40
CA ALA A 754 -28.90 -18.82 -32.95
C ALA A 754 -29.68 -19.08 -31.67
N THR A 755 -29.90 -18.03 -30.89
CA THR A 755 -30.61 -18.12 -29.61
C THR A 755 -31.69 -17.06 -29.56
N ILE A 756 -32.92 -17.46 -29.22
CA ILE A 756 -33.97 -16.51 -28.87
C ILE A 756 -34.25 -16.57 -27.37
N SER A 757 -34.09 -15.43 -26.69
CA SER A 757 -34.45 -15.28 -25.29
C SER A 757 -35.82 -14.63 -25.20
N VAL A 758 -36.82 -15.38 -24.73
CA VAL A 758 -38.17 -14.89 -24.52
C VAL A 758 -38.28 -14.41 -23.08
N SER A 759 -38.44 -13.10 -22.88
CA SER A 759 -38.65 -12.51 -21.55
C SER A 759 -40.13 -12.26 -21.29
N THR A 760 -40.55 -12.43 -20.03
CA THR A 760 -41.91 -12.04 -19.63
C THR A 760 -42.10 -10.53 -19.79
N ASN A 761 -43.31 -10.11 -20.19
CA ASN A 761 -43.72 -8.71 -20.22
C ASN A 761 -44.47 -8.29 -18.94
N THR A 762 -44.66 -9.21 -17.99
CA THR A 762 -45.29 -8.94 -16.70
C THR A 762 -44.25 -8.52 -15.68
N SER A 763 -44.52 -7.44 -14.94
CA SER A 763 -43.62 -6.92 -13.92
C SER A 763 -44.12 -7.26 -12.53
N VAL A 764 -43.28 -7.91 -11.73
CA VAL A 764 -43.54 -8.23 -10.32
C VAL A 764 -42.38 -7.75 -9.47
N VAL A 765 -42.67 -6.91 -8.48
CA VAL A 765 -41.69 -6.41 -7.50
C VAL A 765 -41.20 -7.60 -6.68
N SER A 766 -39.88 -7.72 -6.51
CA SER A 766 -39.30 -8.77 -5.66
C SER A 766 -39.76 -8.65 -4.21
N THR A 767 -39.78 -9.76 -3.48
CA THR A 767 -40.04 -9.79 -2.04
C THR A 767 -38.73 -10.05 -1.31
N LEU A 768 -38.31 -9.12 -0.45
CA LEU A 768 -37.11 -9.26 0.38
C LEU A 768 -37.34 -10.33 1.46
N LEU A 769 -36.32 -11.14 1.77
CA LEU A 769 -36.42 -12.28 2.69
C LEU A 769 -35.46 -12.14 3.88
N THR A 770 -34.15 -12.21 3.66
CA THR A 770 -33.13 -12.13 4.72
C THR A 770 -32.10 -11.03 4.44
N PRO A 771 -31.64 -10.29 5.47
CA PRO A 771 -32.20 -10.21 6.81
C PRO A 771 -33.65 -9.75 6.82
N ALA A 772 -34.37 -10.06 7.89
CA ALA A 772 -35.71 -9.52 8.10
C ALA A 772 -35.64 -7.99 8.26
N ASP A 773 -36.76 -7.31 8.01
CA ASP A 773 -36.81 -5.86 8.22
C ASP A 773 -36.61 -5.52 9.71
N ALA A 774 -35.72 -4.57 9.96
CA ALA A 774 -35.24 -4.16 11.27
C ALA A 774 -34.47 -5.25 12.04
N GLU A 775 -33.74 -6.14 11.33
CA GLU A 775 -32.88 -7.15 11.96
C GLU A 775 -31.83 -6.49 12.89
N PRO A 776 -31.85 -6.75 14.21
CA PRO A 776 -30.97 -6.07 15.16
C PRO A 776 -29.53 -6.57 15.13
N SER A 777 -29.27 -7.80 14.67
CA SER A 777 -27.95 -8.43 14.70
C SER A 777 -27.72 -9.30 13.46
N ALA A 778 -27.21 -8.70 12.39
CA ALA A 778 -26.85 -9.40 11.17
C ALA A 778 -25.33 -9.68 11.12
N GLY A 779 -24.93 -10.94 11.21
CA GLY A 779 -23.52 -11.34 11.16
C GLY A 779 -22.85 -11.02 9.81
N LEU A 780 -21.53 -10.85 9.82
CA LEU A 780 -20.71 -10.58 8.63
C LEU A 780 -19.82 -11.79 8.26
N PRO A 781 -19.62 -12.11 6.96
CA PRO A 781 -20.21 -11.46 5.79
C PRO A 781 -21.70 -11.80 5.65
N LEU A 782 -22.50 -10.81 5.22
CA LEU A 782 -23.95 -10.93 5.26
C LEU A 782 -24.53 -11.28 3.90
N THR A 783 -25.31 -12.36 3.82
CA THR A 783 -26.02 -12.71 2.58
C THR A 783 -27.46 -12.20 2.60
N LEU A 784 -27.73 -11.26 1.70
CA LEU A 784 -29.04 -10.66 1.43
C LEU A 784 -29.79 -11.54 0.44
N THR A 785 -31.01 -11.96 0.75
CA THR A 785 -31.81 -12.83 -0.13
C THR A 785 -33.20 -12.27 -0.38
N TRP A 786 -33.69 -12.46 -1.60
CA TRP A 786 -35.05 -12.08 -2.00
C TRP A 786 -35.67 -13.19 -2.85
N SER A 787 -36.93 -13.02 -3.23
CA SER A 787 -37.60 -13.90 -4.18
C SER A 787 -38.34 -13.11 -5.24
N ASN A 788 -38.41 -13.66 -6.44
CA ASN A 788 -39.25 -13.15 -7.51
C ASN A 788 -39.97 -14.33 -8.19
N PRO A 789 -41.30 -14.27 -8.39
CA PRO A 789 -42.03 -15.36 -9.03
C PRO A 789 -41.74 -15.47 -10.53
N ASN A 790 -41.15 -14.45 -11.15
CA ASN A 790 -40.75 -14.48 -12.55
C ASN A 790 -39.34 -15.05 -12.70
N ALA A 791 -39.19 -16.11 -13.49
CA ALA A 791 -37.89 -16.64 -13.88
C ALA A 791 -37.18 -15.73 -14.90
N GLY A 792 -35.85 -15.73 -14.90
CA GLY A 792 -35.03 -14.99 -15.87
C GLY A 792 -35.02 -13.47 -15.68
N MET A 793 -35.26 -13.00 -14.46
CA MET A 793 -35.11 -11.60 -14.08
C MET A 793 -33.66 -11.28 -13.73
N LEU A 794 -33.24 -10.05 -14.01
CA LEU A 794 -32.05 -9.45 -13.46
C LEU A 794 -32.41 -8.60 -12.25
N TYR A 795 -31.45 -8.42 -11.35
CA TYR A 795 -31.62 -7.63 -10.13
C TYR A 795 -30.51 -6.60 -9.98
N ASP A 796 -30.90 -5.39 -9.59
CA ASP A 796 -29.97 -4.41 -9.03
C ASP A 796 -30.24 -4.31 -7.54
N ILE A 797 -29.20 -4.42 -6.72
CA ILE A 797 -29.27 -4.23 -5.28
C ILE A 797 -28.53 -2.96 -4.89
N GLN A 798 -29.08 -2.24 -3.93
CA GLN A 798 -28.41 -1.13 -3.26
C GLN A 798 -28.46 -1.34 -1.76
N ILE A 799 -27.35 -1.05 -1.09
CA ILE A 799 -27.19 -1.06 0.36
C ILE A 799 -26.65 0.32 0.75
N ALA A 800 -27.35 1.03 1.64
CA ALA A 800 -27.04 2.41 2.02
C ALA A 800 -27.07 2.59 3.53
N THR A 801 -26.36 3.59 4.04
CA THR A 801 -26.41 3.99 5.47
C THR A 801 -27.63 4.85 5.81
N ASP A 802 -28.43 5.22 4.81
CA ASP A 802 -29.63 6.02 4.99
C ASP A 802 -30.81 5.47 4.18
N ALA A 803 -32.02 5.62 4.72
CA ALA A 803 -33.25 5.12 4.10
C ALA A 803 -33.62 5.83 2.78
N ALA A 804 -33.02 6.99 2.47
CA ALA A 804 -33.23 7.70 1.22
C ALA A 804 -32.27 7.23 0.12
N PHE A 805 -31.31 6.35 0.43
CA PHE A 805 -30.27 5.85 -0.47
C PHE A 805 -29.46 6.97 -1.11
N VAL A 806 -29.12 7.99 -0.31
CA VAL A 806 -28.19 9.06 -0.71
C VAL A 806 -26.74 8.59 -0.57
N SER A 807 -26.46 7.82 0.47
CA SER A 807 -25.16 7.28 0.85
C SER A 807 -25.12 5.77 0.62
N VAL A 808 -25.13 5.36 -0.65
CA VAL A 808 -24.96 3.95 -1.03
C VAL A 808 -23.54 3.52 -0.73
N VAL A 809 -23.41 2.49 0.12
CA VAL A 809 -22.12 1.91 0.54
C VAL A 809 -21.73 0.75 -0.36
N GLU A 810 -22.71 -0.04 -0.77
CA GLU A 810 -22.48 -1.19 -1.62
C GLU A 810 -23.67 -1.37 -2.58
N SER A 811 -23.39 -1.73 -3.83
CA SER A 811 -24.41 -1.98 -4.82
C SER A 811 -23.91 -2.93 -5.88
N ALA A 812 -24.82 -3.71 -6.44
CA ALA A 812 -24.52 -4.53 -7.60
C ALA A 812 -25.68 -4.46 -8.59
N THR A 813 -25.38 -4.58 -9.88
CA THR A 813 -26.36 -4.48 -10.96
C THR A 813 -26.30 -5.70 -11.86
N GLY A 814 -27.44 -6.10 -12.43
CA GLY A 814 -27.49 -7.20 -13.39
C GLY A 814 -27.29 -8.58 -12.75
N LEU A 815 -27.60 -8.73 -11.46
CA LEU A 815 -27.51 -10.01 -10.75
C LEU A 815 -28.52 -11.01 -11.35
N THR A 816 -28.08 -12.24 -11.59
CA THR A 816 -28.93 -13.31 -12.12
C THR A 816 -29.54 -14.19 -11.03
N SER A 817 -28.94 -14.18 -9.83
CA SER A 817 -29.39 -14.92 -8.66
C SER A 817 -30.11 -13.98 -7.68
N PRO A 818 -31.15 -14.45 -6.96
CA PRO A 818 -31.90 -13.62 -6.03
C PRO A 818 -31.23 -13.54 -4.65
N ASN A 819 -29.91 -13.42 -4.65
CA ASN A 819 -29.08 -13.26 -3.46
C ASN A 819 -27.88 -12.37 -3.74
N TYR A 820 -27.29 -11.82 -2.68
CA TYR A 820 -26.09 -11.01 -2.73
C TYR A 820 -25.36 -11.07 -1.39
N THR A 821 -24.08 -11.44 -1.39
CA THR A 821 -23.25 -11.44 -0.17
C THR A 821 -22.51 -10.13 -0.07
N ALA A 822 -22.92 -9.30 0.90
CA ALA A 822 -22.31 -8.01 1.18
C ALA A 822 -21.02 -8.18 1.99
N THR A 823 -19.96 -7.51 1.55
CA THR A 823 -18.61 -7.64 2.14
C THR A 823 -18.01 -6.31 2.58
N LEU A 824 -18.60 -5.19 2.18
CA LEU A 824 -18.10 -3.84 2.49
C LEU A 824 -18.78 -3.20 3.70
N LEU A 825 -19.60 -3.97 4.42
CA LEU A 825 -20.37 -3.47 5.54
C LEU A 825 -19.50 -3.35 6.78
N ALA A 826 -19.40 -2.15 7.32
CA ALA A 826 -18.85 -1.93 8.65
C ALA A 826 -19.76 -2.57 9.71
N ALA A 827 -19.16 -3.23 10.70
CA ALA A 827 -19.86 -3.78 11.86
C ALA A 827 -20.57 -2.68 12.67
N SER A 828 -21.54 -3.08 13.51
CA SER A 828 -22.34 -2.18 14.37
C SER A 828 -23.02 -1.02 13.63
N THR A 829 -23.32 -1.17 12.34
CA THR A 829 -23.91 -0.12 11.51
C THR A 829 -25.27 -0.55 10.98
N THR A 830 -26.25 0.35 11.06
CA THR A 830 -27.57 0.14 10.45
C THR A 830 -27.50 0.46 8.96
N TYR A 831 -27.91 -0.49 8.13
CA TYR A 831 -28.04 -0.34 6.69
C TYR A 831 -29.48 -0.50 6.23
N TYR A 832 -29.77 0.12 5.09
CA TYR A 832 -31.01 -0.02 4.35
C TYR A 832 -30.69 -0.65 3.01
N TRP A 833 -31.47 -1.65 2.60
CA TRP A 833 -31.26 -2.32 1.34
C TRP A 833 -32.55 -2.48 0.55
N ARG A 834 -32.43 -2.41 -0.77
CA ARG A 834 -33.55 -2.57 -1.70
C ARG A 834 -33.09 -3.23 -2.97
N VAL A 835 -34.02 -3.86 -3.67
CA VAL A 835 -33.77 -4.55 -4.93
C VAL A 835 -34.68 -4.01 -6.03
N ASN A 836 -34.14 -3.72 -7.20
CA ASN A 836 -34.91 -3.48 -8.42
C ASN A 836 -34.85 -4.73 -9.30
N SER A 837 -36.00 -5.30 -9.65
CA SER A 837 -36.09 -6.43 -10.57
C SER A 837 -36.51 -5.98 -11.96
N TYR A 838 -35.75 -6.39 -12.98
CA TYR A 838 -36.00 -6.00 -14.37
C TYR A 838 -35.59 -7.08 -15.35
N ASN A 839 -36.07 -6.92 -16.59
CA ASN A 839 -35.60 -7.64 -17.75
C ASN A 839 -35.68 -6.70 -18.97
N SER A 840 -35.41 -7.23 -20.17
CA SER A 840 -35.46 -6.44 -21.41
C SER A 840 -36.85 -5.86 -21.76
N CYS A 841 -37.90 -6.32 -21.09
CA CYS A 841 -39.30 -6.05 -21.44
C CYS A 841 -40.09 -5.33 -20.33
N SER A 842 -39.61 -5.37 -19.09
CA SER A 842 -40.30 -4.80 -17.94
C SER A 842 -39.33 -4.51 -16.79
N SER A 843 -39.65 -3.50 -15.98
CA SER A 843 -38.93 -3.17 -14.75
C SER A 843 -39.96 -2.93 -13.66
N ALA A 844 -39.83 -3.65 -12.54
CA ALA A 844 -40.80 -3.58 -11.45
C ALA A 844 -40.56 -2.38 -10.53
N GLY A 845 -39.38 -1.77 -10.64
CA GLY A 845 -38.94 -0.71 -9.74
C GLY A 845 -38.34 -1.28 -8.46
N ASN A 846 -37.79 -0.40 -7.63
CA ASN A 846 -37.22 -0.77 -6.35
C ASN A 846 -38.28 -1.33 -5.39
N THR A 847 -37.93 -2.36 -4.63
CA THR A 847 -38.68 -2.79 -3.45
C THR A 847 -38.80 -1.66 -2.42
N THR A 848 -39.76 -1.79 -1.51
CA THR A 848 -39.67 -1.11 -0.22
C THR A 848 -38.40 -1.59 0.49
N ALA A 849 -37.60 -0.66 1.03
CA ALA A 849 -36.33 -1.00 1.64
C ALA A 849 -36.55 -1.74 2.97
N PHE A 850 -35.74 -2.77 3.21
CA PHE A 850 -35.57 -3.37 4.54
C PHE A 850 -34.36 -2.75 5.23
N SER A 851 -34.36 -2.76 6.55
CA SER A 851 -33.23 -2.35 7.37
C SER A 851 -32.64 -3.50 8.17
N PHE A 852 -31.34 -3.45 8.46
CA PHE A 852 -30.67 -4.37 9.39
C PHE A 852 -29.50 -3.67 10.04
N THR A 853 -29.07 -4.14 11.22
CA THR A 853 -27.89 -3.67 11.92
C THR A 853 -26.87 -4.79 11.97
N THR A 854 -25.68 -4.56 11.40
CA THR A 854 -24.61 -5.57 11.39
C THR A 854 -24.04 -5.78 12.79
N SER A 855 -23.65 -7.00 13.15
CA SER A 855 -22.94 -7.34 14.39
C SER A 855 -21.57 -7.98 14.09
N SER A 856 -20.66 -7.97 15.07
CA SER A 856 -19.38 -8.67 14.97
C SER A 856 -19.57 -10.09 15.53
N CYS A 857 -19.41 -11.12 14.72
CA CYS A 857 -19.51 -12.51 15.19
C CYS A 857 -18.13 -13.19 15.20
N GLY A 858 -17.92 -14.13 16.11
CA GLY A 858 -16.70 -14.91 16.18
C GLY A 858 -16.92 -16.28 16.80
N THR A 859 -16.21 -17.29 16.28
CA THR A 859 -16.23 -18.67 16.81
C THR A 859 -15.02 -18.92 17.70
N PHE A 860 -15.27 -19.42 18.91
CA PHE A 860 -14.29 -19.69 19.95
C PHE A 860 -14.35 -21.18 20.32
N ASN A 861 -13.33 -21.93 19.95
CA ASN A 861 -13.26 -23.38 20.21
C ASN A 861 -12.50 -23.68 21.50
N SER A 862 -12.99 -24.65 22.29
CA SER A 862 -12.30 -25.06 23.51
C SER A 862 -11.00 -25.78 23.16
N THR A 863 -9.92 -25.42 23.86
CA THR A 863 -8.64 -26.14 23.83
C THR A 863 -8.51 -27.13 24.98
N ASN A 864 -9.49 -27.16 25.90
CA ASN A 864 -9.50 -28.05 27.06
C ASN A 864 -10.28 -29.34 26.75
N ILE A 865 -9.88 -29.99 25.66
CA ILE A 865 -10.43 -31.23 25.11
C ILE A 865 -9.27 -32.08 24.52
N PRO A 866 -9.41 -33.41 24.37
CA PRO A 866 -10.56 -34.21 24.80
C PRO A 866 -10.63 -34.37 26.33
N VAL A 867 -11.84 -34.47 26.87
CA VAL A 867 -12.08 -34.77 28.29
C VAL A 867 -12.72 -36.15 28.42
N SER A 868 -12.04 -37.06 29.11
CA SER A 868 -12.54 -38.42 29.33
C SER A 868 -13.68 -38.47 30.34
N ILE A 869 -14.77 -39.13 29.99
CA ILE A 869 -15.90 -39.46 30.86
C ILE A 869 -15.65 -40.88 31.39
N SER A 870 -15.45 -41.01 32.70
CA SER A 870 -15.03 -42.26 33.35
C SER A 870 -16.11 -43.34 33.26
N ALA A 871 -15.74 -44.55 32.83
CA ALA A 871 -16.65 -45.71 32.83
C ALA A 871 -17.01 -46.27 34.22
N SER A 872 -16.71 -45.52 35.27
CA SER A 872 -16.92 -45.92 36.67
C SER A 872 -17.25 -44.70 37.53
N GLY A 873 -18.21 -44.89 38.44
CA GLY A 873 -18.85 -43.82 39.21
C GLY A 873 -19.92 -43.09 38.39
N THR A 874 -20.42 -41.98 38.91
CA THR A 874 -21.31 -41.03 38.21
C THR A 874 -20.50 -39.74 37.97
N PRO A 875 -19.55 -39.74 37.01
CA PRO A 875 -18.60 -38.66 36.88
C PRO A 875 -19.28 -37.37 36.41
N THR A 876 -18.85 -36.25 36.97
CA THR A 876 -19.12 -34.92 36.41
C THR A 876 -17.79 -34.34 35.96
N VAL A 877 -17.68 -34.09 34.65
CA VAL A 877 -16.48 -33.54 34.03
C VAL A 877 -16.75 -32.14 33.51
N THR A 878 -15.71 -31.32 33.43
CA THR A 878 -15.81 -29.94 32.95
C THR A 878 -14.76 -29.72 31.87
N SER A 879 -15.12 -28.93 30.86
CA SER A 879 -14.23 -28.39 29.85
C SER A 879 -14.38 -26.89 29.82
N THR A 880 -13.26 -26.17 29.69
CA THR A 880 -13.23 -24.71 29.76
C THR A 880 -12.85 -24.08 28.43
N LEU A 881 -13.41 -22.91 28.15
CA LEU A 881 -13.12 -22.06 26.99
C LEU A 881 -12.82 -20.66 27.50
N SER A 882 -11.63 -20.12 27.22
CA SER A 882 -11.25 -18.77 27.62
C SER A 882 -11.42 -17.80 26.45
N ILE A 883 -12.25 -16.78 26.64
CA ILE A 883 -12.47 -15.70 25.68
C ILE A 883 -11.82 -14.43 26.23
N PRO A 884 -10.77 -13.90 25.58
CA PRO A 884 -10.08 -12.68 26.03
C PRO A 884 -10.80 -11.39 25.59
N THR A 885 -11.77 -11.49 24.69
CA THR A 885 -12.47 -10.36 24.06
C THR A 885 -13.50 -9.75 24.99
N ASN A 886 -13.38 -8.46 25.29
CA ASN A 886 -14.34 -7.71 26.08
C ASN A 886 -15.42 -7.09 25.16
N ALA A 887 -16.60 -7.70 25.15
CA ALA A 887 -17.74 -7.25 24.35
C ALA A 887 -19.05 -7.75 24.95
N THR A 888 -20.15 -7.11 24.56
CA THR A 888 -21.50 -7.50 24.98
C THR A 888 -22.05 -8.52 24.00
N ILE A 889 -22.51 -9.66 24.52
CA ILE A 889 -23.17 -10.72 23.74
C ILE A 889 -24.49 -10.18 23.20
N ASN A 890 -24.70 -10.34 21.90
CA ASN A 890 -25.97 -10.08 21.24
C ASN A 890 -26.70 -11.37 20.91
N ASP A 891 -25.94 -12.45 20.66
CA ASP A 891 -26.44 -13.78 20.33
C ASP A 891 -25.30 -14.81 20.54
N LEU A 892 -25.63 -16.06 20.88
CA LEU A 892 -24.69 -17.13 21.22
C LEU A 892 -25.21 -18.52 20.79
N ASN A 893 -24.39 -19.20 19.99
CA ASN A 893 -24.59 -20.58 19.56
C ASN A 893 -23.52 -21.51 20.16
N VAL A 894 -23.87 -22.78 20.40
CA VAL A 894 -22.93 -23.84 20.75
C VAL A 894 -22.64 -24.69 19.52
N VAL A 895 -21.40 -24.68 19.07
CA VAL A 895 -20.97 -25.32 17.82
C VAL A 895 -19.96 -26.43 18.06
N ASN A 896 -19.79 -27.33 17.10
CA ASN A 896 -18.80 -28.43 17.15
C ASN A 896 -18.88 -29.31 18.42
N LEU A 897 -20.06 -29.48 19.03
CA LEU A 897 -20.21 -30.31 20.23
C LEU A 897 -20.23 -31.79 19.84
N THR A 898 -19.05 -32.44 19.93
CA THR A 898 -18.86 -33.83 19.50
C THR A 898 -18.23 -34.68 20.58
N GLY A 899 -18.55 -35.97 20.57
CA GLY A 899 -17.97 -36.91 21.51
C GLY A 899 -18.53 -38.33 21.42
N THR A 900 -17.94 -39.20 22.22
CA THR A 900 -18.34 -40.61 22.32
C THR A 900 -18.94 -40.88 23.69
N HIS A 901 -20.00 -41.68 23.73
CA HIS A 901 -20.59 -42.25 24.95
C HIS A 901 -21.43 -43.46 24.58
N THR A 902 -21.54 -44.46 25.46
CA THR A 902 -22.26 -45.71 25.14
C THR A 902 -23.77 -45.56 25.34
N TYR A 903 -24.23 -44.72 26.27
CA TYR A 903 -25.64 -44.37 26.42
C TYR A 903 -25.86 -42.86 26.52
N MET A 904 -26.59 -42.28 25.57
CA MET A 904 -26.94 -40.86 25.60
C MET A 904 -27.97 -40.51 26.69
N SER A 905 -28.74 -41.50 27.17
CA SER A 905 -29.71 -41.33 28.27
C SER A 905 -29.07 -40.95 29.59
N ASP A 906 -27.76 -41.15 29.71
CA ASP A 906 -27.05 -41.03 30.99
C ASP A 906 -26.40 -39.64 31.12
N LEU A 907 -26.25 -38.93 29.99
CA LEU A 907 -25.57 -37.64 29.93
C LEU A 907 -26.51 -36.44 30.06
N SER A 908 -25.99 -35.41 30.73
CA SER A 908 -26.55 -34.06 30.73
C SER A 908 -25.46 -33.01 30.53
N PHE A 909 -25.78 -31.96 29.77
CA PHE A 909 -24.87 -30.90 29.37
C PHE A 909 -25.40 -29.54 29.84
N THR A 910 -24.55 -28.79 30.53
CA THR A 910 -24.83 -27.39 30.88
C THR A 910 -23.67 -26.49 30.49
N LEU A 911 -23.98 -25.30 29.99
CA LEU A 911 -23.02 -24.24 29.69
C LEU A 911 -23.12 -23.16 30.76
N THR A 912 -21.98 -22.72 31.29
CA THR A 912 -21.89 -21.66 32.30
C THR A 912 -21.07 -20.48 31.79
N SER A 913 -21.62 -19.27 31.86
CA SER A 913 -20.93 -18.02 31.49
C SER A 913 -19.92 -17.57 32.55
N PRO A 914 -18.97 -16.69 32.19
CA PRO A 914 -18.02 -16.09 33.14
C PRO A 914 -18.69 -15.33 34.30
N GLN A 915 -19.93 -14.88 34.10
CA GLN A 915 -20.70 -14.14 35.10
C GLN A 915 -21.59 -15.05 35.96
N GLY A 916 -21.64 -16.35 35.65
CA GLY A 916 -22.30 -17.38 36.47
C GLY A 916 -23.69 -17.78 36.00
N THR A 917 -24.16 -17.31 34.84
CA THR A 917 -25.41 -17.78 34.23
C THR A 917 -25.22 -19.20 33.70
N VAL A 918 -26.20 -20.07 33.91
CA VAL A 918 -26.12 -21.50 33.57
C VAL A 918 -27.31 -21.88 32.71
N VAL A 919 -27.04 -22.40 31.51
CA VAL A 919 -28.05 -22.87 30.55
C VAL A 919 -27.88 -24.37 30.34
N THR A 920 -28.98 -25.13 30.42
CA THR A 920 -28.99 -26.56 30.12
C THR A 920 -29.19 -26.77 28.62
N LEU A 921 -28.22 -27.40 27.95
CA LEU A 921 -28.35 -27.70 26.52
C LEU A 921 -29.31 -28.87 26.32
N PHE A 922 -29.08 -29.98 27.02
CA PHE A 922 -29.98 -31.13 27.11
C PHE A 922 -29.63 -32.04 28.28
N GLY A 923 -30.51 -32.98 28.62
CA GLY A 923 -30.21 -34.03 29.59
C GLY A 923 -31.14 -35.23 29.48
N GLY A 924 -30.58 -36.43 29.59
CA GLY A 924 -31.34 -37.68 29.57
C GLY A 924 -32.08 -37.94 28.26
N VAL A 925 -31.44 -37.60 27.14
CA VAL A 925 -32.01 -37.76 25.80
C VAL A 925 -31.72 -39.14 25.23
N CYS A 926 -32.61 -39.64 24.36
CA CYS A 926 -32.51 -40.95 23.73
C CYS A 926 -32.60 -42.15 24.71
N THR A 927 -32.49 -43.36 24.17
CA THR A 927 -32.48 -44.62 24.93
C THR A 927 -31.11 -45.29 24.84
N ASP A 928 -31.01 -46.36 24.05
CA ASP A 928 -29.85 -47.21 23.84
C ASP A 928 -28.92 -46.71 22.71
N ASN A 929 -28.88 -45.39 22.50
CA ASN A 929 -28.13 -44.76 21.42
C ASN A 929 -26.79 -44.21 21.89
N ASN A 930 -25.78 -44.27 21.02
CA ASN A 930 -24.40 -43.92 21.32
C ASN A 930 -23.99 -42.62 20.63
N ASN A 931 -23.02 -41.94 21.24
CA ASN A 931 -22.30 -40.78 20.72
C ASN A 931 -23.16 -39.53 20.47
N PHE A 932 -22.47 -38.41 20.25
CA PHE A 932 -23.10 -37.15 19.91
C PHE A 932 -22.22 -36.33 18.96
N ASP A 933 -22.86 -35.65 18.03
CA ASP A 933 -22.36 -34.66 17.08
C ASP A 933 -23.56 -33.77 16.74
N VAL A 934 -23.67 -32.65 17.45
CA VAL A 934 -24.86 -31.77 17.50
C VAL A 934 -24.44 -30.33 17.76
N GLU A 935 -25.24 -29.36 17.31
CA GLU A 935 -25.08 -27.94 17.64
C GLU A 935 -26.35 -27.40 18.33
N PHE A 936 -26.22 -26.28 19.03
CA PHE A 936 -27.36 -25.61 19.69
C PHE A 936 -27.45 -24.13 19.32
N ASP A 937 -28.65 -23.71 18.98
CA ASP A 937 -29.02 -22.37 18.52
C ASP A 937 -30.51 -22.15 18.87
N ASP A 938 -30.86 -21.02 19.48
CA ASP A 938 -32.24 -20.68 19.87
C ASP A 938 -33.13 -20.46 18.62
N GLU A 939 -32.54 -20.02 17.50
CA GLU A 939 -33.15 -19.74 16.19
C GLU A 939 -33.27 -20.98 15.31
N ALA A 940 -32.67 -22.12 15.73
CA ALA A 940 -32.81 -23.38 15.02
C ALA A 940 -34.30 -23.76 14.83
N ALA A 941 -34.63 -24.33 13.66
CA ALA A 941 -35.99 -24.73 13.36
C ALA A 941 -36.50 -25.71 14.44
N SER A 942 -37.68 -25.42 15.03
CA SER A 942 -38.20 -26.21 16.14
C SER A 942 -38.43 -27.68 15.74
N ALA A 943 -37.48 -28.53 16.11
CA ALA A 943 -37.39 -29.94 15.75
C ALA A 943 -36.94 -30.75 16.98
N THR A 944 -37.41 -32.00 17.08
CA THR A 944 -36.97 -32.90 18.15
C THR A 944 -35.54 -33.36 17.87
N LEU A 945 -34.68 -33.30 18.88
CA LEU A 945 -33.30 -33.80 18.79
C LEU A 945 -33.30 -35.29 18.34
N PRO A 946 -32.54 -35.66 17.29
CA PRO A 946 -32.51 -37.02 16.77
C PRO A 946 -31.81 -37.98 17.74
N CYS A 947 -32.14 -39.26 17.62
CA CYS A 947 -31.54 -40.33 18.42
C CYS A 947 -30.96 -41.43 17.52
N PRO A 948 -29.62 -41.60 17.45
CA PRO A 948 -28.58 -40.83 18.15
C PRO A 948 -28.45 -39.38 17.64
N PRO A 949 -28.02 -38.42 18.47
CA PRO A 949 -27.82 -37.02 18.07
C PRO A 949 -26.47 -36.85 17.37
N THR A 950 -26.32 -37.41 16.17
CA THR A 950 -25.02 -37.50 15.46
C THR A 950 -25.08 -37.02 14.00
N ASP A 951 -25.96 -36.07 13.69
CA ASP A 951 -26.13 -35.56 12.34
C ASP A 951 -25.46 -34.20 12.11
N GLY A 952 -24.84 -33.62 13.15
CA GLY A 952 -24.10 -32.36 13.09
C GLY A 952 -24.97 -31.13 12.87
N ASN A 953 -26.30 -31.25 13.02
CA ASN A 953 -27.23 -30.15 12.82
C ASN A 953 -27.46 -29.35 14.11
N ALA A 954 -27.92 -28.10 13.97
CA ALA A 954 -28.32 -27.24 15.07
C ALA A 954 -29.76 -27.51 15.55
N TYR A 955 -29.95 -27.51 16.87
CA TYR A 955 -31.24 -27.72 17.54
C TYR A 955 -31.47 -26.70 18.65
N GLN A 956 -32.74 -26.48 19.01
CA GLN A 956 -33.08 -25.65 20.16
C GLN A 956 -32.66 -26.35 21.46
N PRO A 957 -31.92 -25.67 22.36
CA PRO A 957 -31.55 -26.23 23.65
C PRO A 957 -32.75 -26.33 24.61
N THR A 958 -32.56 -27.04 25.72
CA THR A 958 -33.60 -27.21 26.75
C THR A 958 -33.81 -25.93 27.57
N GLY A 959 -32.74 -25.17 27.83
CA GLY A 959 -32.80 -23.77 28.28
C GLY A 959 -32.49 -22.81 27.13
N SER A 960 -32.66 -21.50 27.33
CA SER A 960 -32.44 -20.49 26.28
C SER A 960 -30.99 -20.03 26.26
N LEU A 961 -30.32 -20.05 25.12
CA LEU A 961 -29.01 -19.43 24.96
C LEU A 961 -29.08 -17.90 25.01
N SER A 962 -30.21 -17.31 24.65
CA SER A 962 -30.48 -15.87 24.81
C SER A 962 -30.42 -15.39 26.27
N ASP A 963 -30.41 -16.30 27.25
CA ASP A 963 -30.15 -15.94 28.66
C ASP A 963 -28.74 -15.35 28.85
N PHE A 964 -27.83 -15.57 27.89
CA PHE A 964 -26.50 -14.95 27.83
C PHE A 964 -26.50 -13.58 27.14
N ASP A 965 -27.60 -13.13 26.52
CA ASP A 965 -27.63 -11.85 25.81
C ASP A 965 -27.49 -10.67 26.79
N GLY A 966 -26.70 -9.67 26.39
CA GLY A 966 -26.35 -8.54 27.24
C GLY A 966 -25.22 -8.83 28.24
N GLU A 967 -24.78 -10.07 28.37
CA GLU A 967 -23.62 -10.43 29.18
C GLU A 967 -22.29 -10.03 28.54
N ASN A 968 -21.24 -9.93 29.37
CA ASN A 968 -19.89 -9.76 28.88
C ASN A 968 -19.32 -11.11 28.45
N MET A 969 -18.88 -11.24 27.20
CA MET A 969 -18.33 -12.50 26.69
C MET A 969 -16.95 -12.84 27.27
N SER A 970 -16.23 -11.85 27.81
CA SER A 970 -14.86 -12.02 28.32
C SER A 970 -14.83 -12.88 29.58
N GLY A 971 -13.97 -13.89 29.58
CA GLY A 971 -13.68 -14.72 30.75
C GLY A 971 -13.68 -16.21 30.43
N ILE A 972 -13.90 -17.02 31.46
CA ILE A 972 -13.88 -18.49 31.34
C ILE A 972 -15.32 -19.00 31.24
N TRP A 973 -15.66 -19.55 30.08
CA TRP A 973 -16.86 -20.33 29.84
C TRP A 973 -16.60 -21.78 30.24
N THR A 974 -17.59 -22.42 30.87
CA THR A 974 -17.46 -23.80 31.37
C THR A 974 -18.59 -24.66 30.84
N LEU A 975 -18.26 -25.68 30.04
CA LEU A 975 -19.18 -26.75 29.68
C LEU A 975 -19.05 -27.87 30.71
N THR A 976 -20.17 -28.26 31.33
CA THR A 976 -20.24 -29.35 32.31
C THR A 976 -20.99 -30.51 31.72
N VAL A 977 -20.39 -31.70 31.81
CA VAL A 977 -21.00 -32.96 31.39
C VAL A 977 -21.16 -33.85 32.61
N SER A 978 -22.39 -34.24 32.93
CA SER A 978 -22.69 -35.14 34.05
C SER A 978 -23.23 -36.46 33.53
N ASP A 979 -22.61 -37.56 33.95
CA ASP A 979 -23.07 -38.93 33.72
C ASP A 979 -23.73 -39.45 35.00
N ALA A 980 -25.02 -39.75 34.90
CA ALA A 980 -25.88 -40.12 36.02
C ALA A 980 -25.82 -41.61 36.38
N GLU A 981 -25.25 -42.45 35.52
CA GLU A 981 -25.17 -43.89 35.70
C GLU A 981 -23.71 -44.34 35.85
N ASN A 982 -23.50 -45.61 36.21
CA ASN A 982 -22.19 -46.15 36.50
C ASN A 982 -22.05 -47.49 35.78
N GLN A 983 -21.34 -47.55 34.64
CA GLN A 983 -20.83 -48.78 34.01
C GLN A 983 -20.24 -48.57 32.60
N ASP A 984 -20.48 -47.43 31.98
CA ASP A 984 -20.03 -47.06 30.64
C ASP A 984 -19.45 -45.65 30.64
N GLY A 985 -18.65 -45.34 29.61
CA GLY A 985 -17.95 -44.07 29.55
C GLY A 985 -17.67 -43.67 28.12
N GLY A 986 -16.86 -42.63 27.96
CA GLY A 986 -16.62 -42.02 26.67
C GLY A 986 -15.70 -40.81 26.77
N ALA A 987 -15.86 -39.87 25.85
CA ALA A 987 -15.10 -38.63 25.87
C ALA A 987 -15.84 -37.50 25.17
N LEU A 988 -15.75 -36.30 25.74
CA LEU A 988 -16.00 -35.05 25.02
C LEU A 988 -14.81 -34.80 24.09
N ALA A 989 -15.05 -34.80 22.78
CA ALA A 989 -14.01 -34.68 21.76
C ALA A 989 -13.78 -33.22 21.35
N SER A 990 -14.84 -32.43 21.17
CA SER A 990 -14.77 -30.99 20.86
C SER A 990 -16.02 -30.25 21.31
N TRP A 991 -15.91 -28.93 21.47
CA TRP A 991 -17.02 -27.98 21.52
C TRP A 991 -16.47 -26.55 21.35
N GLY A 992 -17.33 -25.62 20.94
CA GLY A 992 -17.04 -24.20 20.85
C GLY A 992 -18.29 -23.35 21.01
N LEU A 993 -18.09 -22.03 21.07
CA LEU A 993 -19.15 -21.04 21.07
C LEU A 993 -18.99 -20.14 19.84
N GLU A 994 -20.04 -19.99 19.06
CA GLU A 994 -20.15 -18.88 18.12
C GLU A 994 -20.91 -17.76 18.82
N ILE A 995 -20.30 -16.57 18.93
CA ILE A 995 -20.88 -15.44 19.65
C ILE A 995 -20.93 -14.28 18.69
N CYS A 996 -22.11 -13.74 18.47
CA CYS A 996 -22.31 -12.42 17.90
C CYS A 996 -22.32 -11.40 19.04
N TYR A 997 -21.49 -10.37 18.93
CA TYR A 997 -21.25 -9.41 19.97
C TYR A 997 -21.19 -7.99 19.43
N THR A 998 -21.56 -7.04 20.27
CA THR A 998 -21.25 -5.63 20.07
C THR A 998 -19.91 -5.38 20.76
N PRO A 999 -18.82 -5.07 20.02
CA PRO A 999 -17.55 -4.73 20.64
C PRO A 999 -17.76 -3.63 21.67
N SER A 1000 -17.28 -3.83 22.89
CA SER A 1000 -17.16 -2.69 23.80
C SER A 1000 -16.06 -1.82 23.19
N ILE A 1001 -16.43 -0.67 22.61
CA ILE A 1001 -15.44 0.26 22.06
C ILE A 1001 -14.58 0.70 23.24
N PRO A 1002 -13.28 0.33 23.30
CA PRO A 1002 -12.41 0.92 24.30
C PRO A 1002 -12.28 2.40 23.94
N CYS A 1003 -12.69 3.27 24.84
CA CYS A 1003 -12.65 4.70 24.60
C CYS A 1003 -11.20 5.15 24.56
N ASP A 1004 -10.81 5.76 23.44
CA ASP A 1004 -9.48 6.34 23.31
C ASP A 1004 -9.42 7.58 24.20
N ASN A 1005 -8.65 7.47 25.28
CA ASN A 1005 -8.50 8.56 26.23
C ASN A 1005 -7.87 9.79 25.56
N PRO A 1006 -8.29 11.01 25.92
CA PRO A 1006 -7.75 12.23 25.33
C PRO A 1006 -6.24 12.33 25.56
N ASP A 1007 -5.53 12.83 24.55
CA ASP A 1007 -4.11 13.14 24.68
C ASP A 1007 -3.87 14.21 25.76
N ASN A 1008 -2.67 14.28 26.32
CA ASN A 1008 -2.30 15.41 27.18
C ASN A 1008 -2.21 16.70 26.34
N PRO A 1009 -3.02 17.75 26.63
CA PRO A 1009 -3.06 18.96 25.82
C PRO A 1009 -1.85 19.85 26.07
N THR A 1010 -1.26 20.45 25.04
CA THR A 1010 -0.27 21.52 25.23
C THR A 1010 -0.97 22.87 25.28
N ILE A 1011 -0.63 23.72 26.26
CA ILE A 1011 -1.23 25.05 26.43
C ILE A 1011 -0.30 26.10 25.83
N SER A 1012 -0.85 26.96 24.97
CA SER A 1012 -0.20 28.16 24.44
C SER A 1012 -0.95 29.43 24.84
N GLY A 1013 -0.30 30.58 24.69
CA GLY A 1013 -0.83 31.89 25.04
C GLY A 1013 0.10 32.68 25.97
N THR A 1014 -0.21 33.95 26.19
CA THR A 1014 0.55 34.81 27.09
C THR A 1014 0.28 34.44 28.56
N THR A 1015 1.32 34.08 29.30
CA THR A 1015 1.23 33.63 30.71
C THR A 1015 1.22 34.79 31.72
N SER A 1016 1.16 36.03 31.24
CA SER A 1016 1.04 37.21 32.10
C SER A 1016 0.21 38.32 31.46
N PHE A 1017 -0.47 39.10 32.29
CA PHE A 1017 -1.28 40.25 31.86
C PHE A 1017 -1.21 41.39 32.90
N CYS A 1018 -1.54 42.61 32.48
CA CYS A 1018 -1.48 43.80 33.36
C CYS A 1018 -2.72 43.93 34.25
N THR A 1019 -2.61 44.63 35.38
CA THR A 1019 -3.77 44.91 36.26
C THR A 1019 -4.96 45.47 35.48
N GLY A 1020 -6.12 44.80 35.55
CA GLY A 1020 -7.34 45.15 34.81
C GLY A 1020 -7.44 44.60 33.39
N GLY A 1021 -6.42 43.90 32.89
CA GLY A 1021 -6.43 43.21 31.60
C GLY A 1021 -6.90 41.75 31.70
N ASN A 1022 -6.84 41.05 30.57
CA ASN A 1022 -7.07 39.62 30.45
C ASN A 1022 -6.05 38.99 29.49
N THR A 1023 -5.95 37.66 29.49
CA THR A 1023 -5.18 36.88 28.53
C THR A 1023 -6.02 35.69 28.06
N THR A 1024 -5.77 35.23 26.84
CA THR A 1024 -6.43 34.04 26.29
C THR A 1024 -5.45 32.89 26.30
N LEU A 1025 -5.83 31.80 26.96
CA LEU A 1025 -5.16 30.50 26.88
C LEU A 1025 -5.77 29.72 25.73
N THR A 1026 -4.95 28.97 24.99
CA THR A 1026 -5.40 28.17 23.85
C THR A 1026 -4.68 26.83 23.84
N ILE A 1027 -5.40 25.77 23.54
CA ILE A 1027 -4.82 24.44 23.35
C ILE A 1027 -4.09 24.42 22.01
N ALA A 1028 -2.77 24.21 22.05
CA ALA A 1028 -1.91 24.25 20.87
C ALA A 1028 -1.81 22.90 20.16
N SER A 1029 -1.92 21.81 20.92
CA SER A 1029 -1.96 20.44 20.42
C SER A 1029 -2.60 19.50 21.46
N GLY A 1030 -3.00 18.31 21.00
CA GLY A 1030 -3.69 17.30 21.80
C GLY A 1030 -5.04 16.99 21.17
N ASN A 1031 -5.36 15.72 20.98
CA ASN A 1031 -6.65 15.28 20.47
C ASN A 1031 -7.58 14.93 21.63
N LEU A 1032 -8.85 15.30 21.50
CA LEU A 1032 -9.87 14.85 22.45
C LEU A 1032 -10.10 13.34 22.36
N ASN A 1033 -9.74 12.72 21.23
CA ASN A 1033 -10.11 11.35 20.90
C ASN A 1033 -11.62 11.18 21.16
N ASP A 1034 -12.02 10.29 22.07
CA ASP A 1034 -13.44 10.06 22.40
C ASP A 1034 -13.97 10.94 23.55
N ALA A 1035 -13.19 11.92 24.02
CA ALA A 1035 -13.65 12.93 24.98
C ALA A 1035 -14.55 13.96 24.30
N THR A 1036 -15.60 14.43 24.99
CA THR A 1036 -16.56 15.37 24.37
C THR A 1036 -16.11 16.83 24.39
N ASP A 1037 -15.31 17.24 25.38
CA ASP A 1037 -14.83 18.63 25.46
C ASP A 1037 -13.53 18.74 26.26
N TRP A 1038 -12.80 19.84 26.05
CA TRP A 1038 -11.71 20.24 26.93
C TRP A 1038 -12.29 21.02 28.11
N GLU A 1039 -12.10 20.52 29.33
CA GLU A 1039 -12.57 21.20 30.53
C GLU A 1039 -11.44 21.92 31.24
N TRP A 1040 -11.66 23.21 31.52
CA TRP A 1040 -10.70 24.07 32.22
C TRP A 1040 -11.07 24.23 33.68
N TYR A 1041 -10.07 24.10 34.54
CA TYR A 1041 -10.19 24.20 35.99
C TYR A 1041 -9.27 25.27 36.56
N SER A 1042 -9.63 25.80 37.73
CA SER A 1042 -8.76 26.64 38.55
C SER A 1042 -8.43 25.95 39.88
N GLY A 1043 -7.23 26.23 40.41
CA GLY A 1043 -6.77 25.75 41.73
C GLY A 1043 -6.20 24.33 41.72
N SER A 1044 -6.94 23.35 41.20
CA SER A 1044 -6.49 21.95 41.05
C SER A 1044 -7.09 21.27 39.81
N CYS A 1045 -6.45 20.20 39.33
CA CYS A 1045 -7.01 19.33 38.30
C CYS A 1045 -8.35 18.72 38.75
N GLY A 1046 -9.43 18.90 37.98
CA GLY A 1046 -10.78 18.50 38.38
C GLY A 1046 -11.38 19.32 39.53
N GLY A 1047 -10.86 20.53 39.78
CA GLY A 1047 -11.32 21.46 40.81
C GLY A 1047 -12.54 22.27 40.36
N THR A 1048 -12.51 23.60 40.54
CA THR A 1048 -13.60 24.48 40.08
C THR A 1048 -13.50 24.67 38.57
N SER A 1049 -14.49 24.20 37.80
CA SER A 1049 -14.58 24.46 36.36
C SER A 1049 -14.77 25.95 36.10
N VAL A 1050 -14.01 26.48 35.14
CA VAL A 1050 -13.98 27.90 34.76
C VAL A 1050 -14.27 28.13 33.28
N GLY A 1051 -14.48 27.06 32.51
CA GLY A 1051 -14.88 27.11 31.10
C GLY A 1051 -14.56 25.81 30.36
N SER A 1052 -15.17 25.63 29.20
CA SER A 1052 -14.93 24.49 28.31
C SER A 1052 -14.54 24.94 26.89
N GLY A 1053 -13.94 24.05 26.11
CA GLY A 1053 -13.49 24.31 24.75
C GLY A 1053 -11.99 24.59 24.59
N THR A 1054 -11.56 24.85 23.36
CA THR A 1054 -10.13 24.98 23.00
C THR A 1054 -9.47 26.27 23.49
N THR A 1055 -10.25 27.22 24.02
CA THR A 1055 -9.75 28.51 24.50
C THR A 1055 -10.38 28.92 25.83
N LEU A 1056 -9.60 29.53 26.72
CA LEU A 1056 -10.07 30.10 27.98
C LEU A 1056 -9.59 31.56 28.13
N ASN A 1057 -10.53 32.49 28.36
CA ASN A 1057 -10.20 33.89 28.69
C ASN A 1057 -10.05 34.05 30.21
N VAL A 1058 -8.87 34.50 30.63
CA VAL A 1058 -8.48 34.60 32.04
C VAL A 1058 -8.18 36.05 32.42
N SER A 1059 -8.84 36.55 33.47
CA SER A 1059 -8.64 37.90 34.02
C SER A 1059 -8.15 37.90 35.47
N THR A 1060 -7.92 36.73 36.06
CA THR A 1060 -7.46 36.55 37.45
C THR A 1060 -6.17 35.72 37.49
N PRO A 1061 -5.13 36.15 38.22
CA PRO A 1061 -3.90 35.37 38.37
C PRO A 1061 -4.15 34.09 39.15
N GLY A 1062 -3.44 33.02 38.81
CA GLY A 1062 -3.62 31.71 39.42
C GLY A 1062 -3.11 30.59 38.51
N THR A 1063 -3.20 29.35 38.99
CA THR A 1063 -2.89 28.16 38.20
C THR A 1063 -4.17 27.60 37.60
N TYR A 1064 -4.16 27.41 36.28
CA TYR A 1064 -5.24 26.83 35.51
C TYR A 1064 -4.83 25.46 34.99
N PHE A 1065 -5.79 24.55 34.92
CA PHE A 1065 -5.60 23.18 34.50
C PHE A 1065 -6.55 22.85 33.36
N VAL A 1066 -6.16 21.98 32.45
CA VAL A 1066 -7.04 21.50 31.37
C VAL A 1066 -6.78 20.02 31.09
N ARG A 1067 -7.86 19.29 30.82
CA ARG A 1067 -7.85 17.91 30.31
C ARG A 1067 -9.12 17.66 29.51
N GLY A 1068 -9.10 16.65 28.64
CA GLY A 1068 -10.29 16.22 27.93
C GLY A 1068 -11.22 15.47 28.89
N GLU A 1069 -12.51 15.78 28.84
CA GLU A 1069 -13.56 15.16 29.66
C GLU A 1069 -14.86 14.92 28.89
N GLY A 1070 -15.71 14.09 29.50
CA GLY A 1070 -17.00 13.66 28.97
C GLY A 1070 -16.86 12.62 27.85
N GLY A 1071 -17.98 12.12 27.34
CA GLY A 1071 -17.97 10.92 26.50
C GLY A 1071 -17.77 9.66 27.33
N CYS A 1072 -17.08 8.65 26.78
CA CYS A 1072 -16.87 7.35 27.44
C CYS A 1072 -15.44 7.14 27.98
N VAL A 1073 -14.58 8.17 27.87
CA VAL A 1073 -13.16 8.15 28.28
C VAL A 1073 -12.98 8.25 29.81
N THR A 1074 -11.82 7.79 30.29
CA THR A 1074 -11.37 8.06 31.66
C THR A 1074 -10.59 9.37 31.68
N ALA A 1075 -10.99 10.32 32.53
CA ALA A 1075 -10.35 11.64 32.60
C ALA A 1075 -8.84 11.52 32.91
N GLY A 1076 -7.99 11.92 31.97
CA GLY A 1076 -6.54 11.83 32.05
C GLY A 1076 -5.90 12.83 33.04
N THR A 1077 -4.56 12.90 33.04
CA THR A 1077 -3.81 13.88 33.83
C THR A 1077 -3.99 15.29 33.29
N CYS A 1078 -4.26 16.29 34.15
CA CYS A 1078 -4.33 17.66 33.67
C CYS A 1078 -2.96 18.21 33.30
N GLN A 1079 -2.94 19.03 32.26
CA GLN A 1079 -1.88 19.97 32.01
C GLN A 1079 -2.18 21.28 32.71
N SER A 1080 -1.13 21.97 33.19
CA SER A 1080 -1.30 23.17 34.01
C SER A 1080 -0.47 24.34 33.49
N VAL A 1081 -1.02 25.54 33.61
CA VAL A 1081 -0.34 26.79 33.29
C VAL A 1081 -0.53 27.79 34.42
N VAL A 1082 0.55 28.47 34.80
CA VAL A 1082 0.52 29.52 35.82
C VAL A 1082 0.37 30.86 35.13
N ILE A 1083 -0.70 31.59 35.47
CA ILE A 1083 -0.97 32.94 34.99
C ILE A 1083 -0.59 33.94 36.08
N THR A 1084 0.27 34.88 35.72
CA THR A 1084 0.73 35.95 36.60
C THR A 1084 0.11 37.29 36.22
N GLN A 1085 -0.28 38.08 37.22
CA GLN A 1085 -0.72 39.45 36.99
C GLN A 1085 0.44 40.39 37.29
N ASN A 1086 0.85 41.13 36.27
CA ASN A 1086 1.84 42.17 36.38
C ASN A 1086 1.16 43.49 36.77
N SER A 1087 1.75 44.24 37.69
CA SER A 1087 1.30 45.58 38.07
C SER A 1087 2.37 46.60 37.76
N VAL A 1088 1.94 47.84 37.56
CA VAL A 1088 2.80 49.01 37.42
C VAL A 1088 2.53 49.94 38.60
N ASN A 1089 3.57 50.37 39.29
CA ASN A 1089 3.45 51.28 40.42
C ASN A 1089 3.28 52.72 39.91
N THR A 1090 2.03 53.14 39.74
CA THR A 1090 1.70 54.49 39.28
C THR A 1090 1.76 55.55 40.38
N ALA A 1091 2.22 55.22 41.58
CA ALA A 1091 2.33 56.20 42.65
C ALA A 1091 3.40 57.25 42.31
N THR A 1092 3.03 58.51 42.46
CA THR A 1092 3.93 59.66 42.34
C THR A 1092 4.05 60.37 43.68
N THR A 1093 5.28 60.64 44.10
CA THR A 1093 5.58 61.38 45.32
C THR A 1093 6.01 62.81 44.97
N LEU A 1094 5.56 63.78 45.77
CA LEU A 1094 6.04 65.16 45.71
C LEU A 1094 6.82 65.43 46.99
N THR A 1095 8.14 65.47 46.89
CA THR A 1095 9.03 65.75 48.01
C THR A 1095 9.96 66.89 47.63
N ASN A 1096 10.05 67.93 48.46
CA ASN A 1096 10.92 69.09 48.25
C ASN A 1096 10.82 69.74 46.85
N GLY A 1097 9.61 69.73 46.26
CA GLY A 1097 9.35 70.33 44.96
C GLY A 1097 9.69 69.45 43.74
N ILE A 1098 10.10 68.19 43.95
CA ILE A 1098 10.39 67.22 42.89
C ILE A 1098 9.27 66.18 42.86
N LEU A 1099 8.64 66.02 41.71
CA LEU A 1099 7.74 64.91 41.43
C LEU A 1099 8.57 63.69 41.02
N SER A 1100 8.34 62.55 41.66
CA SER A 1100 9.08 61.31 41.40
C SER A 1100 8.11 60.15 41.18
N SER A 1101 8.33 59.37 40.12
CA SER A 1101 7.62 58.10 39.94
C SER A 1101 8.19 57.04 40.88
N SER A 1102 7.31 56.31 41.56
CA SER A 1102 7.67 55.24 42.49
C SER A 1102 7.98 53.92 41.77
N GLN A 1103 7.71 53.82 40.47
CA GLN A 1103 8.11 52.68 39.64
C GLN A 1103 9.60 52.77 39.34
N ASN A 1104 10.35 51.68 39.62
CA ASN A 1104 11.77 51.58 39.31
C ASN A 1104 11.99 50.85 37.98
N GLY A 1105 12.97 51.29 37.17
CA GLY A 1105 13.41 50.59 35.95
C GLY A 1105 12.41 50.55 34.78
N GLY A 1106 11.67 51.62 34.51
CA GLY A 1106 10.74 51.74 33.37
C GLY A 1106 11.05 52.93 32.45
N THR A 1107 10.19 53.18 31.47
CA THR A 1107 10.18 54.42 30.69
C THR A 1107 9.12 55.38 31.25
N TYR A 1108 9.41 56.68 31.23
CA TYR A 1108 8.56 57.70 31.84
C TYR A 1108 8.25 58.78 30.82
N GLN A 1109 7.06 59.37 30.92
CA GLN A 1109 6.67 60.58 30.21
C GLN A 1109 5.76 61.40 31.12
N TRP A 1110 6.22 62.57 31.56
CA TRP A 1110 5.39 63.46 32.36
C TRP A 1110 4.39 64.20 31.47
N ILE A 1111 3.18 64.38 31.99
CA ILE A 1111 2.04 65.00 31.33
C ILE A 1111 1.46 66.11 32.20
N ASP A 1112 0.96 67.16 31.56
CA ASP A 1112 0.25 68.27 32.22
C ASP A 1112 -1.26 67.99 32.19
N CYS A 1113 -1.82 67.70 33.36
CA CYS A 1113 -3.23 67.39 33.52
C CYS A 1113 -4.14 68.62 33.33
N ASN A 1114 -3.61 69.84 33.47
CA ASN A 1114 -4.36 71.07 33.25
C ASN A 1114 -4.47 71.42 31.77
N ASN A 1115 -3.62 70.83 30.92
CA ASN A 1115 -3.60 71.02 29.47
C ASN A 1115 -4.03 69.77 28.71
N GLY A 1116 -5.12 69.14 29.14
CA GLY A 1116 -5.69 67.97 28.45
C GLY A 1116 -4.78 66.74 28.43
N ASN A 1117 -3.95 66.55 29.47
CA ASN A 1117 -2.95 65.47 29.57
C ASN A 1117 -1.86 65.53 28.48
N ALA A 1118 -1.55 66.71 27.95
CA ALA A 1118 -0.49 66.87 26.97
C ALA A 1118 0.89 66.50 27.55
N ALA A 1119 1.72 65.81 26.75
CA ALA A 1119 3.08 65.45 27.13
C ALA A 1119 3.95 66.70 27.34
N VAL A 1120 4.66 66.74 28.46
CA VAL A 1120 5.67 67.77 28.73
C VAL A 1120 6.94 67.42 27.95
N PRO A 1121 7.35 68.22 26.95
CA PRO A 1121 8.46 67.87 26.08
C PRO A 1121 9.77 67.66 26.85
N GLY A 1122 10.45 66.54 26.59
CA GLY A 1122 11.75 66.20 27.19
C GLY A 1122 11.69 65.69 28.65
N ALA A 1123 10.53 65.69 29.29
CA ALA A 1123 10.37 65.18 30.66
C ALA A 1123 10.15 63.65 30.65
N THR A 1124 11.21 62.90 30.32
CA THR A 1124 11.18 61.43 30.23
C THR A 1124 11.96 60.71 31.33
N SER A 1125 12.45 61.45 32.31
CA SER A 1125 13.15 60.90 33.48
C SER A 1125 12.16 60.45 34.56
N GLN A 1126 12.61 59.56 35.44
CA GLN A 1126 11.82 59.08 36.60
C GLN A 1126 11.37 60.21 37.52
N THR A 1127 12.12 61.32 37.56
CA THR A 1127 11.80 62.52 38.33
C THR A 1127 11.59 63.73 37.43
N PHE A 1128 10.77 64.67 37.88
CA PHE A 1128 10.42 65.90 37.17
C PHE A 1128 10.16 67.04 38.16
N ILE A 1129 10.67 68.23 37.83
CA ILE A 1129 10.45 69.45 38.61
C ILE A 1129 9.62 70.40 37.76
N PRO A 1130 8.33 70.59 38.08
CA PRO A 1130 7.51 71.54 37.34
C PRO A 1130 7.98 72.97 37.56
N THR A 1131 8.11 73.74 36.47
CA THR A 1131 8.52 75.16 36.51
C THR A 1131 7.35 76.13 36.61
N VAL A 1132 6.11 75.62 36.50
CA VAL A 1132 4.86 76.38 36.54
C VAL A 1132 3.86 75.66 37.44
N ASN A 1133 3.07 76.44 38.19
CA ASN A 1133 1.94 75.90 38.96
C ASN A 1133 0.98 75.16 38.03
N GLY A 1134 0.65 73.93 38.39
CA GLY A 1134 -0.14 73.04 37.55
C GLY A 1134 -0.28 71.68 38.21
N SER A 1135 -1.08 70.80 37.63
CA SER A 1135 -1.24 69.43 38.08
C SER A 1135 -0.60 68.50 37.07
N TYR A 1136 0.33 67.67 37.52
CA TYR A 1136 1.13 66.83 36.64
C TYR A 1136 0.98 65.36 37.00
N ALA A 1137 0.98 64.50 36.00
CA ALA A 1137 1.00 63.05 36.15
C ALA A 1137 2.14 62.48 35.31
N VAL A 1138 2.50 61.21 35.55
CA VAL A 1138 3.49 60.50 34.76
C VAL A 1138 2.85 59.27 34.15
N GLN A 1139 3.02 59.12 32.84
CA GLN A 1139 2.82 57.87 32.15
C GLN A 1139 4.07 57.03 32.31
N VAL A 1140 3.91 55.84 32.88
CA VAL A 1140 5.01 54.92 33.13
C VAL A 1140 4.75 53.62 32.40
N THR A 1141 5.76 53.12 31.70
CA THR A 1141 5.76 51.74 31.18
C THR A 1141 6.86 50.96 31.88
N ALA A 1142 6.49 49.97 32.68
CA ALA A 1142 7.45 49.10 33.35
C ALA A 1142 8.13 48.14 32.35
N ALA A 1143 9.29 47.59 32.70
CA ALA A 1143 10.05 46.68 31.84
C ALA A 1143 9.29 45.40 31.42
N ASN A 1144 8.23 45.03 32.13
CA ASN A 1144 7.34 43.91 31.82
C ASN A 1144 6.23 44.26 30.80
N GLY A 1145 6.25 45.46 30.21
CA GLY A 1145 5.31 45.91 29.18
C GLY A 1145 4.02 46.55 29.71
N CYS A 1146 3.79 46.55 31.03
CA CYS A 1146 2.61 47.18 31.60
C CYS A 1146 2.76 48.71 31.72
N SER A 1147 1.80 49.43 31.16
CA SER A 1147 1.73 50.89 31.21
C SER A 1147 0.62 51.39 32.13
N GLY A 1148 0.88 52.44 32.89
CA GLY A 1148 -0.11 53.09 33.75
C GLY A 1148 0.17 54.58 33.87
N THR A 1149 -0.88 55.37 34.10
CA THR A 1149 -0.75 56.81 34.35
C THR A 1149 -1.00 57.07 35.83
N SER A 1150 -0.13 57.85 36.48
CA SER A 1150 -0.36 58.28 37.86
C SER A 1150 -1.59 59.18 37.98
N SER A 1151 -2.10 59.31 39.20
CA SER A 1151 -3.02 60.41 39.50
C SER A 1151 -2.30 61.76 39.32
N CYS A 1152 -3.06 62.79 38.98
CA CYS A 1152 -2.54 64.13 38.83
C CYS A 1152 -2.20 64.72 40.20
N VAL A 1153 -0.95 65.12 40.38
CA VAL A 1153 -0.46 65.75 41.61
C VAL A 1153 -0.41 67.26 41.40
N ALA A 1154 -1.20 67.99 42.20
CA ALA A 1154 -1.20 69.44 42.18
C ALA A 1154 0.12 69.98 42.72
N TYR A 1155 0.82 70.75 41.88
CA TYR A 1155 2.05 71.45 42.20
C TYR A 1155 1.78 72.95 42.31
N ASN A 1156 1.89 73.48 43.53
CA ASN A 1156 1.73 74.90 43.81
C ASN A 1156 3.04 75.47 44.36
N VAL A 1157 3.66 76.37 43.60
CA VAL A 1157 4.75 77.23 44.08
C VAL A 1157 4.12 78.33 44.93
N VAL A 1158 4.10 78.11 46.24
CA VAL A 1158 3.87 79.15 47.26
C VAL A 1158 5.11 79.17 48.15
N GLY A 1159 5.73 80.35 48.30
CA GLY A 1159 7.03 80.55 48.98
C GLY A 1159 7.06 80.03 50.43
N ILE A 1160 8.21 79.91 51.10
CA ILE A 1160 9.47 80.68 51.02
C ILE A 1160 10.67 79.71 51.02
N ASN A 1161 11.64 79.97 50.14
CA ASN A 1161 12.93 79.26 50.07
C ASN A 1161 13.80 79.62 51.29
N GLU A 1162 13.71 78.87 52.39
CA GLU A 1162 14.78 78.81 53.39
C GLU A 1162 15.57 77.50 53.22
N PHE A 1163 16.88 77.67 53.20
CA PHE A 1163 17.90 76.64 53.00
C PHE A 1163 18.16 75.88 54.32
N ASP A 1164 17.71 74.63 54.44
CA ASP A 1164 18.08 73.76 55.59
C ASP A 1164 18.78 72.45 55.20
N ASP A 1165 18.84 72.10 53.91
CA ASP A 1165 19.34 70.77 53.48
C ASP A 1165 20.86 70.69 53.24
N LEU A 1166 21.60 71.81 53.32
CA LEU A 1166 23.08 71.81 53.32
C LEU A 1166 23.56 72.19 54.72
N ALA A 1167 24.02 71.22 55.50
CA ALA A 1167 24.57 71.45 56.84
C ALA A 1167 25.95 72.15 56.74
N ILE A 1168 25.97 73.43 56.38
CA ILE A 1168 27.21 74.22 56.27
C ILE A 1168 27.78 74.43 57.67
N GLN A 1169 28.96 73.86 57.94
CA GLN A 1169 29.63 73.99 59.23
C GLN A 1169 30.72 75.04 59.19
N LEU A 1170 30.74 75.88 60.23
CA LEU A 1170 31.75 76.92 60.43
C LEU A 1170 32.60 76.62 61.66
N TYR A 1171 33.91 76.39 61.46
CA TYR A 1171 34.81 76.12 62.58
C TYR A 1171 36.26 76.60 62.35
N PRO A 1172 36.95 77.04 63.42
CA PRO A 1172 36.40 77.35 64.74
C PRO A 1172 35.57 78.65 64.71
N ASN A 1173 34.42 78.67 65.40
CA ASN A 1173 33.57 79.86 65.55
C ASN A 1173 33.06 79.93 67.01
N PRO A 1174 33.60 80.81 67.88
CA PRO A 1174 34.39 82.00 67.55
C PRO A 1174 35.81 81.73 67.02
N THR A 1175 36.27 82.54 66.06
CA THR A 1175 37.61 82.46 65.45
C THR A 1175 38.54 83.57 65.97
N THR A 1176 39.86 83.35 65.92
CA THR A 1176 40.88 84.40 66.15
C THR A 1176 41.34 85.08 64.86
N GLY A 1177 40.90 84.59 63.70
CA GLY A 1177 41.30 85.14 62.41
C GLY A 1177 40.89 84.27 61.24
N ILE A 1178 41.22 82.98 61.26
CA ILE A 1178 40.93 82.06 60.14
C ILE A 1178 39.77 81.15 60.52
N ILE A 1179 38.79 81.02 59.62
CA ILE A 1179 37.61 80.17 59.79
C ILE A 1179 37.39 79.30 58.56
N THR A 1180 37.09 78.02 58.79
CA THR A 1180 36.79 77.06 57.73
C THR A 1180 35.29 76.94 57.56
N VAL A 1181 34.84 76.99 56.31
CA VAL A 1181 33.48 76.69 55.87
C VAL A 1181 33.51 75.30 55.22
N SER A 1182 32.76 74.36 55.78
CA SER A 1182 32.64 73.00 55.25
C SER A 1182 31.22 72.75 54.78
N PHE A 1183 31.06 72.29 53.56
CA PHE A 1183 29.77 71.94 52.94
C PHE A 1183 29.47 70.43 53.04
N GLY A 1184 30.45 69.62 53.44
CA GLY A 1184 30.32 68.16 53.65
C GLY A 1184 30.24 67.30 52.37
N ILE A 1185 29.94 67.92 51.22
CA ILE A 1185 29.92 67.34 49.87
C ILE A 1185 30.40 68.39 48.86
N LEU A 1186 30.78 68.00 47.64
CA LEU A 1186 31.23 68.93 46.61
C LEU A 1186 30.02 69.74 46.07
N VAL A 1187 30.01 71.06 46.25
CA VAL A 1187 28.89 71.93 45.85
C VAL A 1187 29.35 73.07 44.95
N PRO A 1188 28.67 73.35 43.82
CA PRO A 1188 28.96 74.49 42.97
C PRO A 1188 28.37 75.78 43.58
N VAL A 1189 29.22 76.55 44.26
CA VAL A 1189 28.86 77.82 44.89
C VAL A 1189 28.85 78.94 43.86
N GLU A 1190 27.68 79.57 43.68
CA GLU A 1190 27.49 80.67 42.74
C GLU A 1190 28.16 81.95 43.26
N GLU A 1191 27.94 82.29 44.53
CA GLU A 1191 28.50 83.47 45.18
C GLU A 1191 28.60 83.28 46.70
N LEU A 1192 29.67 83.81 47.31
CA LEU A 1192 29.90 83.81 48.74
C LEU A 1192 30.41 85.18 49.17
N THR A 1193 29.73 85.80 50.14
CA THR A 1193 30.07 87.14 50.65
C THR A 1193 30.17 87.17 52.16
N VAL A 1194 31.18 87.88 52.68
CA VAL A 1194 31.32 88.16 54.12
C VAL A 1194 31.15 89.66 54.34
N THR A 1195 30.26 90.04 55.23
CA THR A 1195 30.00 91.44 55.61
C THR A 1195 30.17 91.64 57.12
N ASP A 1196 30.58 92.83 57.55
CA ASP A 1196 30.53 93.19 58.97
C ASP A 1196 29.11 93.60 59.42
N VAL A 1197 28.92 93.85 60.72
CA VAL A 1197 27.61 94.22 61.28
C VAL A 1197 27.01 95.51 60.72
N THR A 1198 27.81 96.35 60.04
CA THR A 1198 27.31 97.56 59.38
C THR A 1198 26.90 97.32 57.93
N GLY A 1199 27.06 96.08 57.45
CA GLY A 1199 26.79 95.69 56.06
C GLY A 1199 27.95 96.00 55.10
N ARG A 1200 29.10 96.45 55.60
CA ARG A 1200 30.28 96.67 54.76
C ARG A 1200 30.82 95.32 54.29
N LEU A 1201 30.98 95.18 52.97
CA LEU A 1201 31.56 93.99 52.35
C LEU A 1201 33.04 93.84 52.75
N VAL A 1202 33.35 92.73 53.40
CA VAL A 1202 34.69 92.35 53.84
C VAL A 1202 35.35 91.45 52.80
N ARG A 1203 34.59 90.51 52.22
CA ARG A 1203 35.12 89.59 51.20
C ARG A 1203 34.02 89.05 50.29
N MET A 1204 34.34 88.76 49.04
CA MET A 1204 33.44 88.15 48.06
C MET A 1204 34.21 87.18 47.17
N GLN A 1205 33.62 86.03 46.86
CA GLN A 1205 34.11 85.02 45.91
C GLN A 1205 32.93 84.39 45.18
N SER A 1206 33.08 84.04 43.91
CA SER A 1206 31.97 83.53 43.07
C SER A 1206 32.43 82.40 42.15
N GLN A 1207 31.47 81.56 41.73
CA GLN A 1207 31.61 80.51 40.73
C GLN A 1207 32.70 79.48 41.07
N LEU A 1208 32.55 78.80 42.20
CA LEU A 1208 33.54 77.87 42.73
C LEU A 1208 32.88 76.56 43.19
N THR A 1209 33.41 75.43 42.73
CA THR A 1209 32.92 74.10 43.17
C THR A 1209 33.89 73.55 44.20
N THR A 1210 33.45 73.43 45.45
CA THR A 1210 34.28 72.91 46.55
C THR A 1210 33.44 72.23 47.61
N ASP A 1211 34.05 71.34 48.38
CA ASP A 1211 33.46 70.75 49.58
C ASP A 1211 33.86 71.50 50.86
N THR A 1212 34.96 72.25 50.83
CA THR A 1212 35.46 73.06 51.95
C THR A 1212 36.21 74.31 51.47
N MET A 1213 36.26 75.36 52.30
CA MET A 1213 37.09 76.54 52.03
C MET A 1213 37.46 77.30 53.31
N THR A 1214 38.52 78.09 53.27
CA THR A 1214 38.96 78.91 54.40
C THR A 1214 38.80 80.41 54.13
N ILE A 1215 38.35 81.13 55.14
CA ILE A 1215 38.16 82.57 55.15
C ILE A 1215 39.11 83.15 56.20
N ASP A 1216 40.04 84.00 55.76
CA ASP A 1216 40.95 84.72 56.64
C ASP A 1216 40.43 86.13 56.91
N LEU A 1217 40.05 86.36 58.16
CA LEU A 1217 39.63 87.62 58.73
C LEU A 1217 40.69 88.20 59.66
N SER A 1218 41.91 87.66 59.74
CA SER A 1218 42.97 88.03 60.69
C SER A 1218 43.25 89.53 60.74
N ARG A 1219 43.14 90.23 59.61
CA ARG A 1219 43.36 91.69 59.47
C ARG A 1219 42.15 92.56 59.85
N GLU A 1220 40.98 91.97 60.05
CA GLU A 1220 39.76 92.70 60.41
C GLU A 1220 39.63 92.86 61.94
N SER A 1221 38.83 93.84 62.38
CA SER A 1221 38.66 94.12 63.80
C SER A 1221 37.93 92.98 64.54
N LYS A 1222 38.12 92.86 65.85
CA LYS A 1222 37.32 91.94 66.68
C LYS A 1222 35.84 92.34 66.60
N GLY A 1223 34.94 91.39 66.38
CA GLY A 1223 33.54 91.68 66.11
C GLY A 1223 32.77 90.54 65.43
N VAL A 1224 31.52 90.81 65.10
CA VAL A 1224 30.63 89.86 64.41
C VAL A 1224 30.63 90.15 62.91
N TYR A 1225 30.64 89.08 62.12
CA TYR A 1225 30.56 89.10 60.66
C TYR A 1225 29.46 88.13 60.21
N PHE A 1226 28.93 88.34 59.01
CA PHE A 1226 27.91 87.49 58.41
C PHE A 1226 28.42 86.96 57.06
N LEU A 1227 28.35 85.65 56.88
CA LEU A 1227 28.69 84.93 55.67
C LEU A 1227 27.40 84.58 54.92
N ASN A 1228 27.19 85.12 53.73
CA ASN A 1228 26.12 84.69 52.83
C ASN A 1228 26.71 83.75 51.78
N VAL A 1229 26.10 82.58 51.60
CA VAL A 1229 26.48 81.61 50.57
C VAL A 1229 25.30 81.38 49.64
N GLN A 1230 25.54 81.50 48.34
CA GLN A 1230 24.56 81.32 47.28
C GLN A 1230 24.88 80.07 46.45
N VAL A 1231 23.90 79.18 46.34
CA VAL A 1231 23.98 77.93 45.55
C VAL A 1231 22.63 77.72 44.85
N GLY A 1232 22.62 77.54 43.53
CA GLY A 1232 21.40 77.26 42.77
C GLY A 1232 20.34 78.35 42.88
N GLY A 1233 20.73 79.63 42.90
CA GLY A 1233 19.84 80.78 43.03
C GLY A 1233 19.20 80.98 44.42
N ARG A 1234 19.65 80.24 45.45
CA ARG A 1234 19.18 80.34 46.83
C ARG A 1234 20.32 80.85 47.73
N ILE A 1235 20.05 81.56 48.83
CA ILE A 1235 21.07 82.17 49.71
C ILE A 1235 20.89 81.72 51.17
N GLN A 1236 21.99 81.38 51.86
CA GLN A 1236 22.02 81.08 53.30
C GLN A 1236 23.01 81.99 54.04
N THR A 1237 22.59 82.58 55.16
CA THR A 1237 23.40 83.50 55.97
C THR A 1237 23.84 82.87 57.29
N LEU A 1238 25.13 82.87 57.57
CA LEU A 1238 25.74 82.29 58.77
C LEU A 1238 26.55 83.34 59.54
N LYS A 1239 26.41 83.35 60.87
CA LYS A 1239 27.10 84.31 61.74
C LYS A 1239 28.51 83.82 62.12
N ILE A 1240 29.52 84.66 61.93
CA ILE A 1240 30.90 84.45 62.35
C ILE A 1240 31.24 85.41 63.49
N THR A 1241 31.80 84.91 64.59
CA THR A 1241 32.25 85.74 65.72
C THR A 1241 33.77 85.71 65.79
N LYS A 1242 34.43 86.87 65.70
CA LYS A 1242 35.89 86.99 65.80
C LYS A 1242 36.28 87.62 67.14
N ASN A 1243 37.03 86.89 67.96
CA ASN A 1243 37.40 87.26 69.33
C ASN A 1243 38.72 88.02 69.46
#